data_AF-A0A931FFU6-F1
#
_entry.id   AF-A0A931FFU6-F1
#
_cell.length_a   1.000
_cell.length_b   1.000
_cell.length_c   1.000
_cell.angle_alpha   90.00
_cell.angle_beta   90.00
_cell.angle_gamma   90.00
#
_symmetry.space_group_name_H-M   'P 1'
#
loop_
_entity.id
_entity.type
_entity.pdbx_description
1 polymer ?
#
loop_
_entity_poly.entity_id
_entity_poly.type
_entity_poly.pdbx_seq_one_letter_code
_entity_poly.pdbx_strand_id
1 'polypeptide(L)'
;MSYPPYGSGPGGNQPQPNNPYQSGFPPQGQPPQQQPANPYNSGPATPPSPYGGQPAYGGQSPYGGQPPYGGGQPPFGGGPGIPGGPGGPGGSDGPGGGGPRRSRKKLLITVGVVLVVLAGGGAVAMAVGSGNAVHTSAAGGSSWSPPSWATKQNDIGAADPKTKVQGTVWLAKKDPNSLAEYAESVATPGSPDYHKYLTPAQFASQFTNAPDASSAVAGWVQQAGMTIVSQDDQSIVVSTTLGEVENILKVQVDKYKHDGRVDIAPTTQPQYPSDVGQYVASVTGLTTSSPVFGGFPDKAAPAPKKKGKVVAASPGKYAPASASGFSTQYCSVYWGQKHWNDAPPGPGGSLPMENCGYTPDQLRHAYGVAQSGLTGKGVTVAVVDAYASPTIVQDLARYNQEMGLPQFAPGQFSQVAPNGGFNLDTNPSDVQEWAGEESMDIEAIHTMAPAAKIVYYGTPSSSDSDFDTALEAIVAKHTADIVSCSWGSPEAGSAEEEFQARTQIFEQGAAEGIGFNFSAGDNGDYTVPARGSSDPNDVQPSPAVDFPTSDPFVTSVGGTSLGIGANGNYLWESGWGDVSHTLAGSSWGSTPGFGGGGGGGNSKIFPQPVYQKGVVPDSLTTTATGTANREVPDISMDGDGYTGILEGETLNGTISVDPNASGSGATFSESGGQYTYYQDGGTSLAAPLFSGVEALAQQAAGGVAVGFANPVLYKLNGTSALHDIQGPPARLGYEPAQETWDQSQTPVMIQMDADTSLKATPGYDDITGKGSPAPGFLTWFKDHPNG
;
A
#
# COMPACT_ATOMS: atom_id res chain seq x y z
N MET A 1 -53.92 -8.79 32.53
CA MET A 1 -54.69 -7.80 33.31
C MET A 1 -53.71 -6.76 33.83
N SER A 2 -53.86 -5.45 33.64
CA SER A 2 -54.80 -4.70 32.78
C SER A 2 -54.26 -3.28 32.52
N TYR A 3 -54.37 -2.78 31.28
CA TYR A 3 -54.47 -1.33 30.99
C TYR A 3 -55.88 -0.83 31.42
N PRO A 4 -56.11 0.46 31.76
CA PRO A 4 -56.30 1.56 30.77
C PRO A 4 -55.86 2.97 31.30
N PRO A 5 -56.46 4.14 30.95
CA PRO A 5 -56.16 4.89 29.71
C PRO A 5 -55.97 6.44 29.85
N TYR A 6 -55.49 7.07 28.76
CA TYR A 6 -55.76 8.44 28.24
C TYR A 6 -55.98 9.68 29.16
N GLY A 7 -55.26 10.77 28.83
CA GLY A 7 -55.56 12.17 29.19
C GLY A 7 -54.83 13.16 28.24
N SER A 8 -55.36 14.37 28.00
CA SER A 8 -54.96 15.18 26.82
C SER A 8 -54.79 16.70 27.03
N GLY A 9 -53.55 17.19 26.93
CA GLY A 9 -53.14 18.60 26.67
C GLY A 9 -53.41 19.64 27.78
N PRO A 10 -53.06 20.94 27.58
CA PRO A 10 -52.28 21.52 26.47
C PRO A 10 -51.14 22.49 26.90
N GLY A 11 -50.25 22.84 25.94
CA GLY A 11 -49.59 24.18 25.88
C GLY A 11 -48.27 24.41 26.65
N GLY A 12 -47.18 24.60 25.90
CA GLY A 12 -45.86 25.09 26.36
C GLY A 12 -45.01 25.47 25.14
N ASN A 13 -44.12 26.48 25.23
CA ASN A 13 -43.61 27.19 24.05
C ASN A 13 -42.06 27.31 24.00
N GLN A 14 -41.50 27.17 22.79
CA GLN A 14 -40.10 27.51 22.40
C GLN A 14 -38.96 26.64 23.04
N PRO A 15 -37.70 26.71 22.55
CA PRO A 15 -37.32 26.15 21.24
C PRO A 15 -36.03 25.30 21.26
N GLN A 16 -35.82 24.48 20.21
CA GLN A 16 -34.55 23.79 19.91
C GLN A 16 -34.20 23.92 18.42
N PRO A 17 -32.91 23.86 18.03
CA PRO A 17 -32.44 24.20 16.68
C PRO A 17 -32.61 23.08 15.64
N ASN A 18 -32.41 23.45 14.37
CA ASN A 18 -32.64 22.60 13.20
C ASN A 18 -31.65 21.41 13.10
N ASN A 19 -32.15 20.25 12.67
CA ASN A 19 -31.36 19.14 12.14
C ASN A 19 -31.84 18.85 10.70
N PRO A 20 -31.04 19.11 9.64
CA PRO A 20 -31.56 19.26 8.26
C PRO A 20 -31.41 18.04 7.32
N TYR A 21 -31.30 16.80 7.82
CA TYR A 21 -31.17 15.60 6.95
C TYR A 21 -32.19 14.49 7.23
N GLN A 22 -33.46 14.70 6.86
CA GLN A 22 -34.42 13.63 6.54
C GLN A 22 -35.43 14.08 5.46
N SER A 23 -35.43 13.40 4.31
CA SER A 23 -36.47 13.49 3.28
C SER A 23 -36.91 12.08 2.87
N GLY A 24 -38.17 11.72 3.17
CA GLY A 24 -38.72 10.39 2.90
C GLY A 24 -39.51 10.31 1.60
N PHE A 25 -39.45 9.15 0.93
CA PHE A 25 -40.25 8.85 -0.26
C PHE A 25 -41.76 8.69 0.07
N PRO A 26 -42.67 9.29 -0.71
CA PRO A 26 -44.09 8.95 -0.69
C PRO A 26 -44.41 7.78 -1.66
N PRO A 27 -45.28 6.81 -1.28
CA PRO A 27 -45.62 5.68 -2.15
C PRO A 27 -46.95 5.85 -2.89
N GLN A 28 -47.02 5.42 -4.17
CA GLN A 28 -48.14 4.72 -4.82
C GLN A 28 -47.88 4.51 -6.33
N GLY A 29 -48.54 3.54 -6.96
CA GLY A 29 -48.46 3.31 -8.41
C GLY A 29 -49.70 2.59 -8.97
N GLN A 30 -49.94 2.73 -10.28
CA GLN A 30 -50.94 2.03 -11.11
C GLN A 30 -50.54 2.21 -12.61
N PRO A 31 -51.12 1.46 -13.58
CA PRO A 31 -50.44 1.09 -14.83
C PRO A 31 -50.56 2.07 -16.04
N PRO A 32 -49.73 1.89 -17.10
CA PRO A 32 -49.59 2.85 -18.21
C PRO A 32 -50.73 2.82 -19.24
N GLN A 33 -50.95 3.97 -19.90
CA GLN A 33 -51.84 4.12 -21.05
C GLN A 33 -51.08 4.10 -22.40
N GLN A 34 -51.72 3.54 -23.43
CA GLN A 34 -51.19 3.47 -24.81
C GLN A 34 -51.74 4.61 -25.68
N GLN A 35 -50.90 5.21 -26.53
CA GLN A 35 -51.30 5.90 -27.78
C GLN A 35 -50.06 6.23 -28.65
N PRO A 36 -50.22 6.54 -29.96
CA PRO A 36 -50.49 5.57 -31.03
C PRO A 36 -49.37 5.55 -32.11
N ALA A 37 -49.53 4.75 -33.16
CA ALA A 37 -48.46 4.47 -34.13
C ALA A 37 -48.59 5.16 -35.51
N ASN A 38 -47.44 5.60 -36.05
CA ASN A 38 -47.16 5.91 -37.47
C ASN A 38 -47.91 7.11 -38.10
N PRO A 39 -47.50 7.62 -39.30
CA PRO A 39 -46.48 7.10 -40.23
C PRO A 39 -45.33 8.05 -40.61
N TYR A 40 -44.16 7.50 -40.97
CA TYR A 40 -43.62 7.49 -42.35
C TYR A 40 -42.30 6.70 -42.41
N ASN A 41 -42.04 6.02 -43.54
CA ASN A 41 -40.84 5.21 -43.75
C ASN A 41 -40.11 5.65 -45.03
N SER A 42 -38.85 6.07 -44.89
CA SER A 42 -37.92 6.31 -45.99
C SER A 42 -36.48 6.16 -45.51
N GLY A 43 -35.61 5.54 -46.33
CA GLY A 43 -34.24 5.17 -45.99
C GLY A 43 -33.25 6.33 -45.79
N PRO A 44 -31.97 6.00 -45.48
CA PRO A 44 -31.07 6.89 -44.77
C PRO A 44 -30.41 7.97 -45.63
N ALA A 45 -30.12 9.11 -44.99
CA ALA A 45 -29.20 10.14 -45.49
C ALA A 45 -28.17 10.46 -44.40
N THR A 46 -26.88 10.38 -44.73
CA THR A 46 -25.75 10.65 -43.83
C THR A 46 -25.49 12.16 -43.68
N PRO A 47 -25.38 12.70 -42.45
CA PRO A 47 -24.81 14.02 -42.22
C PRO A 47 -23.29 14.04 -42.50
N PRO A 48 -22.70 15.19 -42.89
CA PRO A 48 -21.28 15.29 -43.24
C PRO A 48 -20.35 15.48 -42.03
N SER A 49 -19.11 15.00 -42.15
CA SER A 49 -18.02 15.24 -41.19
C SER A 49 -17.41 16.65 -41.35
N PRO A 50 -17.09 17.39 -40.25
CA PRO A 50 -16.60 18.76 -40.31
C PRO A 50 -15.10 18.94 -39.92
N TYR A 51 -14.17 18.14 -40.44
CA TYR A 51 -12.72 18.43 -40.29
C TYR A 51 -11.98 18.46 -41.64
N GLY A 52 -11.37 19.62 -41.94
CA GLY A 52 -10.46 19.81 -43.07
C GLY A 52 -9.04 19.35 -42.72
N GLY A 53 -8.36 18.72 -43.69
CA GLY A 53 -7.10 18.01 -43.43
C GLY A 53 -5.82 18.84 -43.45
N GLN A 54 -4.77 18.24 -42.91
CA GLN A 54 -3.34 18.59 -43.08
C GLN A 54 -2.60 17.36 -43.68
N PRO A 55 -1.42 17.55 -44.31
CA PRO A 55 -0.90 16.60 -45.30
C PRO A 55 -0.09 15.43 -44.72
N ALA A 56 0.00 14.36 -45.51
CA ALA A 56 0.73 13.15 -45.15
C ALA A 56 2.26 13.29 -45.25
N TYR A 57 2.93 12.92 -44.16
CA TYR A 57 4.25 12.27 -44.16
C TYR A 57 4.05 10.88 -43.53
N GLY A 58 4.76 9.82 -43.91
CA GLY A 58 6.00 9.76 -44.68
C GLY A 58 7.01 8.93 -43.89
N GLY A 59 6.77 7.63 -43.79
CA GLY A 59 7.44 6.77 -42.81
C GLY A 59 8.96 6.72 -42.96
N GLN A 60 9.67 6.95 -41.86
CA GLN A 60 11.12 6.77 -41.74
C GLN A 60 11.45 5.99 -40.47
N SER A 61 12.27 4.95 -40.61
CA SER A 61 12.88 4.20 -39.51
C SER A 61 14.31 4.73 -39.26
N PRO A 62 14.65 5.07 -38.01
CA PRO A 62 16.03 5.25 -37.56
C PRO A 62 16.44 4.12 -36.57
N TYR A 63 17.61 3.49 -36.63
CA TYR A 63 18.79 3.68 -37.49
C TYR A 63 19.37 2.34 -37.97
N GLY A 64 19.89 2.32 -39.20
CA GLY A 64 20.95 1.40 -39.63
C GLY A 64 22.28 2.17 -39.77
N GLY A 65 23.39 1.59 -39.30
CA GLY A 65 24.71 2.25 -39.28
C GLY A 65 25.61 1.95 -40.49
N GLN A 66 26.80 2.58 -40.54
CA GLN A 66 27.92 2.19 -41.41
C GLN A 66 29.31 2.42 -40.75
N PRO A 67 30.39 1.78 -41.22
CA PRO A 67 31.73 1.77 -40.60
C PRO A 67 32.83 2.26 -41.61
N PRO A 68 34.11 1.79 -41.62
CA PRO A 68 35.09 1.45 -40.58
C PRO A 68 36.48 2.14 -40.74
N TYR A 69 37.23 2.38 -39.65
CA TYR A 69 38.72 2.39 -39.58
C TYR A 69 39.15 2.24 -38.10
N GLY A 70 40.26 1.59 -37.70
CA GLY A 70 41.15 0.70 -38.45
C GLY A 70 42.60 0.64 -37.93
N GLY A 71 42.95 -0.28 -37.01
CA GLY A 71 44.35 -0.65 -36.68
C GLY A 71 44.61 -1.16 -35.25
N GLY A 72 45.64 -2.01 -35.04
CA GLY A 72 46.28 -2.19 -33.71
C GLY A 72 46.29 -3.57 -32.99
N GLN A 73 46.41 -4.70 -33.68
CA GLN A 73 46.71 -6.03 -33.10
C GLN A 73 48.19 -6.16 -32.60
N PRO A 74 48.69 -7.29 -32.00
CA PRO A 74 48.12 -8.33 -31.08
C PRO A 74 49.17 -8.75 -29.97
N PRO A 75 49.39 -10.05 -29.61
CA PRO A 75 48.66 -11.03 -28.75
C PRO A 75 49.41 -11.29 -27.40
N PHE A 76 49.18 -12.25 -26.49
CA PHE A 76 48.70 -13.66 -26.46
C PHE A 76 48.14 -13.98 -25.03
N GLY A 77 47.45 -15.09 -24.70
CA GLY A 77 46.90 -16.20 -25.50
C GLY A 77 46.87 -17.55 -24.74
N GLY A 78 45.78 -18.33 -24.88
CA GLY A 78 45.76 -19.78 -24.58
C GLY A 78 45.08 -20.26 -23.27
N GLY A 79 44.14 -21.21 -23.41
CA GLY A 79 43.84 -22.29 -22.44
C GLY A 79 43.98 -23.64 -23.18
N PRO A 80 43.33 -24.76 -22.77
CA PRO A 80 42.63 -25.08 -21.51
C PRO A 80 43.20 -26.36 -20.82
N GLY A 81 42.67 -26.80 -19.66
CA GLY A 81 43.05 -28.13 -19.12
C GLY A 81 42.46 -28.56 -17.76
N ILE A 82 41.83 -29.73 -17.73
CA ILE A 82 41.34 -30.58 -16.60
C ILE A 82 41.54 -32.05 -17.07
N PRO A 83 41.75 -33.12 -16.25
CA PRO A 83 41.58 -33.28 -14.78
C PRO A 83 42.79 -33.91 -14.01
N GLY A 84 42.67 -34.09 -12.68
CA GLY A 84 43.40 -35.14 -11.95
C GLY A 84 43.61 -34.91 -10.44
N GLY A 85 43.13 -35.82 -9.59
CA GLY A 85 43.60 -36.05 -8.20
C GLY A 85 44.40 -37.38 -8.12
N PRO A 86 44.58 -38.03 -6.95
CA PRO A 86 44.12 -37.67 -5.58
C PRO A 86 45.21 -37.85 -4.46
N GLY A 87 44.86 -37.57 -3.19
CA GLY A 87 45.45 -38.26 -2.02
C GLY A 87 46.15 -37.43 -0.93
N GLY A 88 45.99 -37.85 0.34
CA GLY A 88 46.86 -37.57 1.50
C GLY A 88 47.26 -38.92 2.16
N PRO A 89 47.47 -39.06 3.49
CA PRO A 89 47.70 -38.06 4.56
C PRO A 89 48.88 -38.40 5.53
N GLY A 90 49.11 -37.59 6.57
CA GLY A 90 50.03 -37.84 7.70
C GLY A 90 50.26 -36.54 8.53
N GLY A 91 50.60 -36.51 9.83
CA GLY A 91 51.04 -37.54 10.79
C GLY A 91 52.59 -37.57 10.92
N SER A 92 53.23 -37.39 12.08
CA SER A 92 52.78 -37.13 13.47
C SER A 92 53.92 -36.52 14.35
N ASP A 93 53.71 -36.45 15.69
CA ASP A 93 54.71 -36.43 16.80
C ASP A 93 54.95 -35.12 17.62
N GLY A 94 55.24 -35.31 18.93
CA GLY A 94 55.68 -34.31 19.92
C GLY A 94 57.17 -34.50 20.31
N PRO A 95 57.65 -34.35 21.58
CA PRO A 95 57.02 -33.95 22.87
C PRO A 95 57.64 -32.64 23.45
N GLY A 96 57.39 -32.15 24.68
CA GLY A 96 56.44 -32.54 25.74
C GLY A 96 57.02 -32.63 27.18
N GLY A 97 57.37 -31.52 27.83
CA GLY A 97 57.79 -31.43 29.26
C GLY A 97 58.15 -29.99 29.69
N GLY A 98 58.22 -29.59 30.97
CA GLY A 98 57.91 -30.24 32.24
C GLY A 98 57.96 -29.21 33.40
N GLY A 99 57.20 -29.39 34.49
CA GLY A 99 57.01 -28.36 35.53
C GLY A 99 57.79 -28.58 36.85
N PRO A 100 57.73 -27.62 37.79
CA PRO A 100 57.74 -27.93 39.23
C PRO A 100 56.60 -27.27 40.04
N ARG A 101 56.64 -27.38 41.37
CA ARG A 101 55.48 -27.21 42.29
C ARG A 101 55.67 -26.15 43.42
N ARG A 102 54.54 -25.66 43.94
CA ARG A 102 54.25 -25.24 45.36
C ARG A 102 54.71 -23.86 45.94
N SER A 103 53.78 -22.90 45.91
CA SER A 103 52.99 -22.39 47.07
C SER A 103 53.50 -21.34 48.10
N ARG A 104 52.58 -20.42 48.46
CA ARG A 104 52.39 -19.64 49.74
C ARG A 104 53.39 -18.51 50.06
N LYS A 105 53.04 -17.41 50.77
CA LYS A 105 51.77 -16.66 51.06
C LYS A 105 52.12 -15.39 51.90
N LYS A 106 51.38 -14.27 51.79
CA LYS A 106 51.12 -13.14 52.77
C LYS A 106 50.83 -11.81 52.01
N LEU A 107 50.09 -10.79 52.49
CA LEU A 107 49.07 -10.63 53.57
C LEU A 107 48.42 -9.21 53.46
N LEU A 108 47.37 -8.94 54.28
CA LEU A 108 46.70 -7.64 54.55
C LEU A 108 45.62 -7.26 53.51
N ILE A 109 44.46 -6.65 53.81
CA ILE A 109 43.73 -6.26 55.05
C ILE A 109 42.24 -6.02 54.64
N THR A 110 41.15 -6.08 55.43
CA THR A 110 40.74 -6.88 56.62
C THR A 110 39.20 -6.72 56.81
N VAL A 111 38.50 -7.71 57.37
CA VAL A 111 37.05 -7.74 57.73
C VAL A 111 36.88 -7.29 59.21
N GLY A 112 35.81 -6.65 59.73
CA GLY A 112 34.43 -6.38 59.28
C GLY A 112 33.42 -6.90 60.33
N VAL A 113 32.32 -6.19 60.64
CA VAL A 113 31.24 -6.56 61.60
C VAL A 113 29.88 -5.97 61.13
N VAL A 114 28.75 -6.50 61.64
CA VAL A 114 27.37 -6.33 61.12
C VAL A 114 26.39 -5.87 62.23
N LEU A 115 25.16 -5.44 61.84
CA LEU A 115 23.91 -5.22 62.62
C LEU A 115 23.64 -3.75 63.10
N VAL A 116 22.41 -3.20 63.07
CA VAL A 116 21.16 -3.52 62.33
C VAL A 116 20.12 -2.34 62.43
N VAL A 117 19.09 -2.34 61.56
CA VAL A 117 17.72 -1.74 61.73
C VAL A 117 17.33 -0.34 61.20
N LEU A 118 16.27 -0.37 60.36
CA LEU A 118 15.18 0.58 60.02
C LEU A 118 15.33 1.92 59.24
N ALA A 119 14.38 2.02 58.27
CA ALA A 119 13.65 3.19 57.74
C ALA A 119 14.35 4.17 56.78
N GLY A 120 13.83 4.23 55.54
CA GLY A 120 14.24 5.17 54.48
C GLY A 120 14.22 4.51 53.09
N GLY A 121 13.04 4.22 52.55
CA GLY A 121 12.91 3.48 51.29
C GLY A 121 13.09 4.35 50.04
N GLY A 122 14.08 4.03 49.22
CA GLY A 122 14.22 4.53 47.85
C GLY A 122 14.62 3.37 46.93
N ALA A 123 13.83 3.11 45.89
CA ALA A 123 14.15 2.08 44.90
C ALA A 123 15.15 2.62 43.88
N VAL A 124 16.31 1.96 43.76
CA VAL A 124 17.26 2.27 42.69
C VAL A 124 16.81 1.52 41.44
N ALA A 125 16.16 2.24 40.51
CA ALA A 125 15.90 1.72 39.19
C ALA A 125 17.24 1.50 38.46
N MET A 126 17.44 0.32 37.88
CA MET A 126 18.57 0.02 37.02
C MET A 126 18.26 0.60 35.64
N ALA A 127 18.80 1.79 35.33
CA ALA A 127 18.67 2.38 34.01
C ALA A 127 19.39 1.50 32.98
N VAL A 128 18.61 0.77 32.17
CA VAL A 128 19.08 0.24 30.89
C VAL A 128 19.14 1.43 29.94
N GLY A 129 20.28 1.64 29.29
CA GLY A 129 20.43 2.75 28.33
C GLY A 129 19.72 2.44 27.02
N SER A 130 18.45 2.82 26.91
CA SER A 130 17.84 3.11 25.60
C SER A 130 18.61 4.27 24.96
N GLY A 131 18.90 4.14 23.67
CA GLY A 131 19.86 5.01 22.99
C GLY A 131 20.08 4.66 21.52
N ASN A 132 19.05 4.09 20.88
CA ASN A 132 18.96 3.97 19.43
C ASN A 132 17.95 5.03 18.98
N ALA A 133 18.35 5.97 18.14
CA ALA A 133 17.39 6.88 17.52
C ALA A 133 16.59 6.11 16.47
N VAL A 134 15.28 6.02 16.67
CA VAL A 134 14.31 6.01 15.56
C VAL A 134 14.42 7.38 14.88
N HIS A 135 14.17 7.50 13.57
CA HIS A 135 13.85 8.82 13.00
C HIS A 135 12.44 9.19 13.47
N THR A 136 12.37 9.79 14.65
CA THR A 136 11.15 10.35 15.22
C THR A 136 10.78 11.62 14.49
N SER A 137 9.55 12.09 14.64
CA SER A 137 9.18 13.45 14.20
C SER A 137 9.95 14.59 14.91
N ALA A 138 10.78 14.28 15.93
CA ALA A 138 11.75 15.19 16.55
C ALA A 138 13.19 15.05 16.01
N ALA A 139 13.47 14.03 15.19
CA ALA A 139 14.77 13.79 14.58
C ALA A 139 15.01 14.59 13.30
N GLY A 140 14.14 15.60 13.02
CA GLY A 140 14.15 16.41 11.81
C GLY A 140 15.55 16.89 11.43
N GLY A 141 15.97 16.53 10.22
CA GLY A 141 17.39 16.43 9.89
C GLY A 141 18.18 17.71 10.12
N SER A 142 19.31 17.61 10.85
CA SER A 142 20.34 18.67 10.84
C SER A 142 20.97 18.90 9.46
N SER A 143 20.62 18.03 8.50
CA SER A 143 20.75 18.21 7.06
C SER A 143 19.39 17.96 6.42
N TRP A 144 18.60 19.01 6.21
CA TRP A 144 17.52 18.98 5.22
C TRP A 144 18.09 18.63 3.85
N SER A 145 17.36 17.83 3.08
CA SER A 145 17.68 17.49 1.70
C SER A 145 16.43 17.62 0.83
N PRO A 146 16.54 18.23 -0.37
CA PRO A 146 15.48 18.16 -1.36
C PRO A 146 15.43 16.75 -1.96
N PRO A 147 14.37 16.38 -2.71
CA PRO A 147 14.27 15.09 -3.38
C PRO A 147 15.48 14.77 -4.26
N SER A 148 15.77 13.48 -4.48
CA SER A 148 16.97 13.06 -5.21
C SER A 148 17.03 13.57 -6.65
N TRP A 149 15.88 13.84 -7.28
CA TRP A 149 15.76 14.41 -8.62
C TRP A 149 16.02 15.93 -8.68
N ALA A 150 16.01 16.65 -7.56
CA ALA A 150 16.18 18.11 -7.46
C ALA A 150 17.65 18.57 -7.63
N THR A 151 18.35 17.96 -8.59
CA THR A 151 19.78 18.19 -8.82
C THR A 151 20.04 19.42 -9.70
N LYS A 152 21.25 19.97 -9.57
CA LYS A 152 21.76 21.03 -10.47
C LYS A 152 21.87 20.62 -11.96
N GLN A 153 21.75 19.33 -12.29
CA GLN A 153 21.67 18.88 -13.68
C GLN A 153 20.24 19.02 -14.24
N ASN A 154 19.24 18.85 -13.38
CA ASN A 154 17.83 18.86 -13.74
C ASN A 154 17.23 20.27 -13.60
N ASP A 155 17.81 21.11 -12.74
CA ASP A 155 17.53 22.54 -12.58
C ASP A 155 17.44 23.28 -13.94
N ILE A 156 16.25 23.83 -14.22
CA ILE A 156 15.95 24.72 -15.36
C ILE A 156 15.57 26.15 -14.89
N GLY A 157 15.85 26.48 -13.63
CA GLY A 157 15.68 27.79 -13.00
C GLY A 157 14.27 28.11 -12.52
N ALA A 158 14.18 29.25 -11.82
CA ALA A 158 13.03 29.76 -11.07
C ALA A 158 11.65 29.45 -11.65
N ALA A 159 10.76 28.96 -10.79
CA ALA A 159 9.33 28.90 -11.04
C ALA A 159 8.72 30.30 -11.28
N ASP A 160 7.48 30.40 -11.76
CA ASP A 160 6.80 31.70 -11.77
C ASP A 160 6.34 32.00 -10.33
N PRO A 161 6.80 33.09 -9.69
CA PRO A 161 6.38 33.45 -8.33
C PRO A 161 4.88 33.77 -8.22
N LYS A 162 4.13 33.82 -9.33
CA LYS A 162 2.66 33.94 -9.34
C LYS A 162 1.93 32.59 -9.35
N THR A 163 2.65 31.48 -9.54
CA THR A 163 2.07 30.13 -9.47
C THR A 163 1.34 29.97 -8.15
N LYS A 164 0.06 29.62 -8.21
CA LYS A 164 -0.75 29.32 -7.03
C LYS A 164 -0.48 27.90 -6.60
N VAL A 165 -0.29 27.72 -5.30
CA VAL A 165 -0.06 26.42 -4.64
C VAL A 165 -0.90 26.35 -3.37
N GLN A 166 -1.16 25.12 -2.93
CA GLN A 166 -1.55 24.84 -1.55
C GLN A 166 -0.39 24.15 -0.86
N GLY A 167 -0.26 24.33 0.45
CA GLY A 167 0.72 23.64 1.26
C GLY A 167 0.25 23.57 2.71
N THR A 168 0.77 22.60 3.46
CA THR A 168 0.34 22.32 4.82
C THR A 168 1.47 22.63 5.79
N VAL A 169 1.23 23.53 6.74
CA VAL A 169 2.17 23.76 7.85
C VAL A 169 1.81 22.79 8.98
N TRP A 170 2.65 21.80 9.18
CA TRP A 170 2.46 20.76 10.19
C TRP A 170 2.91 21.26 11.56
N LEU A 171 2.04 21.14 12.56
CA LEU A 171 2.34 21.61 13.90
C LEU A 171 3.17 20.58 14.66
N ALA A 172 4.33 21.00 15.16
CA ALA A 172 5.21 20.15 15.94
C ALA A 172 4.47 19.54 17.13
N LYS A 173 4.61 18.23 17.34
CA LYS A 173 4.20 17.59 18.59
C LYS A 173 5.09 18.14 19.73
N LYS A 174 4.53 18.19 20.94
CA LYS A 174 5.08 18.89 22.12
C LYS A 174 6.35 18.25 22.70
N ASP A 175 6.48 16.94 22.56
CA ASP A 175 7.70 16.17 22.80
C ASP A 175 7.67 14.94 21.89
N PRO A 176 8.16 15.07 20.63
CA PRO A 176 8.00 13.99 19.66
C PRO A 176 8.96 12.82 19.87
N ASN A 177 10.01 12.98 20.69
CA ASN A 177 10.82 11.83 21.13
C ASN A 177 10.06 10.97 22.14
N SER A 178 9.44 11.60 23.14
CA SER A 178 8.55 10.89 24.08
C SER A 178 7.32 10.29 23.37
N LEU A 179 6.86 10.88 22.26
CA LEU A 179 5.81 10.31 21.42
C LEU A 179 6.28 9.01 20.74
N ALA A 180 7.39 9.02 20.03
CA ALA A 180 7.89 7.83 19.34
C ALA A 180 8.23 6.69 20.32
N GLU A 181 8.85 7.01 21.48
CA GLU A 181 9.06 6.05 22.55
C GLU A 181 7.73 5.47 23.07
N TYR A 182 6.69 6.30 23.20
CA TYR A 182 5.36 5.86 23.62
C TYR A 182 4.70 4.94 22.58
N ALA A 183 4.73 5.34 21.31
CA ALA A 183 4.18 4.60 20.16
C ALA A 183 4.79 3.19 20.05
N GLU A 184 6.12 3.06 20.13
CA GLU A 184 6.80 1.76 20.20
C GLU A 184 6.37 0.98 21.46
N SER A 185 6.27 1.66 22.61
CA SER A 185 5.97 1.02 23.90
C SER A 185 4.55 0.46 24.03
N VAL A 186 3.53 1.06 23.40
CA VAL A 186 2.15 0.55 23.45
C VAL A 186 1.90 -0.60 22.47
N ALA A 187 2.70 -0.67 21.40
CA ALA A 187 2.65 -1.72 20.39
C ALA A 187 3.55 -2.94 20.70
N THR A 188 4.53 -2.82 21.61
CA THR A 188 5.52 -3.87 21.90
C THR A 188 5.06 -4.88 22.97
N PRO A 189 4.86 -6.17 22.64
CA PRO A 189 4.42 -7.17 23.63
C PRO A 189 5.39 -7.34 24.80
N GLY A 190 4.87 -7.29 26.02
CA GLY A 190 5.66 -7.37 27.25
C GLY A 190 6.28 -6.05 27.70
N SER A 191 6.08 -4.95 26.95
CA SER A 191 6.24 -3.59 27.47
C SER A 191 5.32 -3.37 28.69
N PRO A 192 5.74 -2.57 29.70
CA PRO A 192 4.85 -2.16 30.78
C PRO A 192 3.61 -1.40 30.30
N ASP A 193 3.66 -0.80 29.11
CA ASP A 193 2.64 0.07 28.53
C ASP A 193 1.91 -0.56 27.32
N TYR A 194 2.19 -1.84 27.01
CA TYR A 194 1.51 -2.59 25.95
C TYR A 194 -0.02 -2.52 26.09
N HIS A 195 -0.71 -2.28 24.97
CA HIS A 195 -2.17 -2.06 24.88
C HIS A 195 -2.74 -0.88 25.72
N LYS A 196 -1.91 0.02 26.27
CA LYS A 196 -2.38 1.28 26.91
C LYS A 196 -2.62 2.40 25.90
N TYR A 197 -3.38 2.08 24.86
CA TYR A 197 -3.71 3.02 23.80
C TYR A 197 -4.44 4.27 24.35
N LEU A 198 -4.16 5.41 23.73
CA LEU A 198 -4.77 6.70 24.09
C LEU A 198 -6.03 6.93 23.27
N THR A 199 -7.03 7.58 23.86
CA THR A 199 -8.06 8.27 23.05
C THR A 199 -7.48 9.57 22.47
N PRO A 200 -8.03 10.13 21.37
CA PRO A 200 -7.56 11.40 20.80
C PRO A 200 -7.48 12.54 21.83
N ALA A 201 -8.41 12.60 22.78
CA ALA A 201 -8.40 13.59 23.86
C ALA A 201 -7.25 13.38 24.88
N GLN A 202 -6.81 12.14 25.11
CA GLN A 202 -5.64 11.84 25.93
C GLN A 202 -4.34 12.09 25.16
N PHE A 203 -4.31 11.76 23.87
CA PHE A 203 -3.20 12.09 22.97
C PHE A 203 -2.96 13.61 22.96
N ALA A 204 -3.99 14.39 22.65
CA ALA A 204 -3.92 15.85 22.60
C ALA A 204 -3.50 16.48 23.93
N SER A 205 -3.90 15.89 25.07
CA SER A 205 -3.48 16.37 26.39
C SER A 205 -1.98 16.15 26.71
N GLN A 206 -1.33 15.20 26.02
CA GLN A 206 0.05 14.79 26.27
C GLN A 206 1.00 15.30 25.19
N PHE A 207 0.70 15.03 23.92
CA PHE A 207 1.61 15.19 22.79
C PHE A 207 1.25 16.34 21.83
N THR A 208 0.02 16.83 21.79
CA THR A 208 -0.26 18.07 21.04
C THR A 208 0.31 19.29 21.78
N ASN A 209 0.77 20.29 21.01
CA ASN A 209 1.21 21.57 21.54
C ASN A 209 0.02 22.39 22.10
N ALA A 210 0.30 23.45 22.88
CA ALA A 210 -0.77 24.30 23.40
C ALA A 210 -1.50 25.05 22.24
N PRO A 211 -2.80 25.39 22.35
CA PRO A 211 -3.54 26.10 21.29
C PRO A 211 -2.93 27.45 20.86
N ASP A 212 -2.08 28.04 21.70
CA ASP A 212 -1.26 29.21 21.37
C ASP A 212 -0.29 28.95 20.21
N ALA A 213 0.14 27.70 19.98
CA ALA A 213 1.02 27.29 18.89
C ALA A 213 0.32 27.39 17.52
N SER A 214 -0.82 26.70 17.36
CA SER A 214 -1.67 26.82 16.16
C SER A 214 -2.06 28.29 15.91
N SER A 215 -2.39 29.04 16.98
CA SER A 215 -2.69 30.47 16.90
C SER A 215 -1.50 31.32 16.44
N ALA A 216 -0.28 31.01 16.88
CA ALA A 216 0.95 31.72 16.48
C ALA A 216 1.34 31.44 15.03
N VAL A 217 1.28 30.18 14.60
CA VAL A 217 1.57 29.77 13.21
C VAL A 217 0.52 30.35 12.25
N ALA A 218 -0.77 30.29 12.60
CA ALA A 218 -1.84 30.95 11.85
C ALA A 218 -1.63 32.46 11.73
N GLY A 219 -1.24 33.12 12.83
CA GLY A 219 -0.90 34.54 12.84
C GLY A 219 0.31 34.87 11.96
N TRP A 220 1.29 33.97 11.85
CA TRP A 220 2.48 34.13 11.00
C TRP A 220 2.16 34.02 9.51
N VAL A 221 1.42 32.98 9.08
CA VAL A 221 1.04 32.82 7.66
C VAL A 221 0.09 33.94 7.19
N GLN A 222 -0.85 34.38 8.04
CA GLN A 222 -1.72 35.52 7.75
C GLN A 222 -0.95 36.84 7.61
N GLN A 223 0.12 37.05 8.40
CA GLN A 223 1.00 38.23 8.26
C GLN A 223 1.78 38.26 6.95
N ALA A 224 2.02 37.11 6.32
CA ALA A 224 2.60 37.02 4.98
C ALA A 224 1.58 37.21 3.84
N GLY A 225 0.29 37.35 4.15
CA GLY A 225 -0.79 37.49 3.17
C GLY A 225 -1.41 36.17 2.68
N MET A 226 -0.98 35.03 3.24
CA MET A 226 -1.51 33.71 2.88
C MET A 226 -2.95 33.54 3.34
N THR A 227 -3.74 32.77 2.58
CA THR A 227 -5.12 32.44 2.94
C THR A 227 -5.16 31.08 3.62
N ILE A 228 -5.60 31.02 4.88
CA ILE A 228 -5.85 29.74 5.56
C ILE A 228 -7.09 29.09 4.94
N VAL A 229 -6.97 27.81 4.57
CA VAL A 229 -8.03 26.97 4.01
C VAL A 229 -8.68 26.14 5.13
N SER A 230 -7.85 25.48 5.94
CA SER A 230 -8.24 24.77 7.17
C SER A 230 -7.19 24.99 8.26
N GLN A 231 -7.60 24.81 9.52
CA GLN A 231 -6.75 24.92 10.71
C GLN A 231 -7.38 24.11 11.84
N ASP A 232 -6.56 23.31 12.53
CA ASP A 232 -6.91 22.70 13.81
C ASP A 232 -5.71 22.71 14.78
N ASP A 233 -5.54 21.68 15.61
CA ASP A 233 -4.43 21.52 16.56
C ASP A 233 -3.28 20.65 16.02
N GLN A 234 -3.39 20.14 14.79
CA GLN A 234 -2.44 19.27 14.10
C GLN A 234 -1.81 19.95 12.87
N SER A 235 -2.62 20.60 12.03
CA SER A 235 -2.18 21.20 10.78
C SER A 235 -2.83 22.55 10.46
N ILE A 236 -2.21 23.29 9.52
CA ILE A 236 -2.75 24.51 8.94
C ILE A 236 -2.51 24.47 7.42
N VAL A 237 -3.56 24.23 6.65
CA VAL A 237 -3.50 24.23 5.18
C VAL A 237 -3.65 25.67 4.68
N VAL A 238 -2.74 26.12 3.80
CA VAL A 238 -2.73 27.47 3.24
C VAL A 238 -2.78 27.48 1.71
N SER A 239 -3.56 28.41 1.16
CA SER A 239 -3.58 28.76 -0.26
C SER A 239 -2.76 30.04 -0.47
N THR A 240 -1.75 29.96 -1.34
CA THR A 240 -0.69 30.97 -1.46
C THR A 240 -0.10 30.99 -2.87
N THR A 241 0.79 31.93 -3.18
CA THR A 241 1.70 31.87 -4.35
C THR A 241 3.11 31.43 -3.95
N LEU A 242 3.89 30.94 -4.91
CA LEU A 242 5.32 30.67 -4.72
C LEU A 242 6.10 31.91 -4.28
N GLY A 243 5.78 33.10 -4.81
CA GLY A 243 6.44 34.34 -4.39
C GLY A 243 6.15 34.73 -2.94
N GLU A 244 4.98 34.37 -2.40
CA GLU A 244 4.66 34.52 -0.98
C GLU A 244 5.42 33.49 -0.13
N VAL A 245 5.56 32.25 -0.61
CA VAL A 245 6.36 31.16 0.00
C VAL A 245 7.85 31.52 0.08
N GLU A 246 8.47 31.93 -1.02
CA GLU A 246 9.87 32.38 -1.06
C GLU A 246 10.12 33.53 -0.06
N ASN A 247 9.18 34.48 0.02
CA ASN A 247 9.28 35.62 0.92
C ASN A 247 9.10 35.24 2.41
N ILE A 248 8.26 34.27 2.77
CA ILE A 248 8.07 33.88 4.18
C ILE A 248 9.17 32.90 4.65
N LEU A 249 9.50 31.88 3.85
CA LEU A 249 10.43 30.79 4.19
C LEU A 249 11.91 31.11 3.86
N LYS A 250 12.19 32.21 3.17
CA LYS A 250 13.55 32.63 2.75
C LYS A 250 14.27 31.65 1.81
N VAL A 251 13.50 30.92 1.01
CA VAL A 251 13.97 30.01 -0.04
C VAL A 251 13.80 30.64 -1.43
N GLN A 252 14.41 30.04 -2.44
CA GLN A 252 14.03 30.20 -3.85
C GLN A 252 13.45 28.86 -4.33
N VAL A 253 12.39 28.88 -5.14
CA VAL A 253 11.75 27.67 -5.70
C VAL A 253 12.09 27.57 -7.19
N ASP A 254 12.95 26.62 -7.55
CA ASP A 254 13.35 26.37 -8.93
C ASP A 254 12.52 25.22 -9.54
N LYS A 255 12.46 25.18 -10.87
CA LYS A 255 11.90 24.03 -11.59
C LYS A 255 13.01 23.05 -11.96
N TYR A 256 12.69 21.77 -11.94
CA TYR A 256 13.58 20.68 -12.29
C TYR A 256 12.95 19.84 -13.39
N LYS A 257 13.72 19.56 -14.45
CA LYS A 257 13.32 18.64 -15.51
C LYS A 257 14.02 17.30 -15.33
N HIS A 258 13.26 16.28 -14.98
CA HIS A 258 13.67 14.88 -14.90
C HIS A 258 12.58 14.01 -15.53
N ASP A 259 12.91 12.78 -15.92
CA ASP A 259 11.97 11.67 -16.16
C ASP A 259 10.76 12.03 -17.06
N GLY A 260 11.02 12.85 -18.10
CA GLY A 260 10.02 13.37 -19.04
C GLY A 260 9.23 14.59 -18.54
N ARG A 261 9.01 14.70 -17.24
CA ARG A 261 8.20 15.71 -16.52
C ARG A 261 8.98 16.97 -16.12
N VAL A 262 8.30 17.92 -15.45
CA VAL A 262 8.86 19.16 -14.92
C VAL A 262 8.19 19.50 -13.60
N ASP A 263 8.98 19.56 -12.54
CA ASP A 263 8.54 19.72 -11.16
C ASP A 263 9.16 20.94 -10.50
N ILE A 264 8.71 21.29 -9.29
CA ILE A 264 9.29 22.36 -8.46
C ILE A 264 9.78 21.82 -7.13
N ALA A 265 10.84 22.40 -6.60
CA ALA A 265 11.32 22.14 -5.24
C ALA A 265 12.04 23.39 -4.66
N PRO A 266 12.13 23.53 -3.32
CA PRO A 266 13.00 24.51 -2.69
C PRO A 266 14.47 24.22 -3.02
N THR A 267 15.24 25.28 -3.31
CA THR A 267 16.69 25.19 -3.56
C THR A 267 17.53 25.09 -2.29
N THR A 268 16.95 25.45 -1.14
CA THR A 268 17.58 25.50 0.19
C THR A 268 16.55 25.23 1.28
N GLN A 269 17.01 24.79 2.45
CA GLN A 269 16.18 24.53 3.63
C GLN A 269 15.29 25.75 3.99
N PRO A 270 13.97 25.54 4.18
CA PRO A 270 13.05 26.53 4.74
C PRO A 270 13.51 27.13 6.08
N GLN A 271 13.32 28.44 6.24
CA GLN A 271 13.68 29.17 7.46
C GLN A 271 12.45 29.76 8.13
N TYR A 272 12.28 29.45 9.41
CA TYR A 272 11.17 29.90 10.25
C TYR A 272 11.63 30.98 11.24
N PRO A 273 10.80 31.99 11.58
CA PRO A 273 11.05 32.88 12.71
C PRO A 273 11.19 32.09 14.01
N SER A 274 12.14 32.45 14.88
CA SER A 274 12.47 31.64 16.07
C SER A 274 11.35 31.49 17.10
N ASP A 275 10.39 32.41 17.10
CA ASP A 275 9.17 32.40 17.91
C ASP A 275 8.07 31.48 17.35
N VAL A 276 8.14 31.15 16.05
CA VAL A 276 7.18 30.31 15.33
C VAL A 276 7.74 28.91 15.06
N GLY A 277 9.01 28.78 14.66
CA GLY A 277 9.64 27.53 14.24
C GLY A 277 9.73 26.44 15.31
N GLN A 278 9.59 26.80 16.59
CA GLN A 278 9.42 25.83 17.69
C GLN A 278 8.06 25.08 17.65
N TYR A 279 7.13 25.52 16.81
CA TYR A 279 5.79 24.97 16.64
C TYR A 279 5.56 24.35 15.26
N VAL A 280 6.56 24.35 14.37
CA VAL A 280 6.48 23.77 13.03
C VAL A 280 7.31 22.49 13.02
N ALA A 281 6.70 21.37 12.62
CA ALA A 281 7.45 20.15 12.27
C ALA A 281 8.04 20.33 10.88
N SER A 282 7.17 20.36 9.87
CA SER A 282 7.52 20.51 8.47
C SER A 282 6.51 21.38 7.71
N VAL A 283 6.77 21.65 6.44
CA VAL A 283 5.82 22.31 5.53
C VAL A 283 5.78 21.54 4.21
N THR A 284 4.69 20.82 3.95
CA THR A 284 4.51 20.03 2.71
C THR A 284 3.80 20.87 1.63
N GLY A 285 3.83 20.40 0.36
CA GLY A 285 3.35 21.16 -0.81
C GLY A 285 4.30 22.26 -1.31
N LEU A 286 5.52 22.36 -0.76
CA LEU A 286 6.60 23.21 -1.29
C LEU A 286 7.29 22.61 -2.52
N THR A 287 7.18 21.30 -2.66
CA THR A 287 7.69 20.46 -3.74
C THR A 287 6.48 19.88 -4.48
N THR A 288 6.50 19.79 -5.81
CA THR A 288 5.57 18.89 -6.51
C THR A 288 6.14 17.49 -6.50
N SER A 289 5.42 16.58 -5.87
CA SER A 289 5.65 15.14 -5.97
C SER A 289 5.08 14.59 -7.27
N SER A 290 5.30 13.30 -7.52
CA SER A 290 4.45 12.57 -8.45
C SER A 290 3.00 12.58 -7.97
N PRO A 291 2.00 12.58 -8.87
CA PRO A 291 0.72 11.96 -8.53
C PRO A 291 1.05 10.57 -7.99
N VAL A 292 0.56 10.24 -6.81
CA VAL A 292 0.68 8.87 -6.31
C VAL A 292 -0.20 7.99 -7.19
N PHE A 293 0.22 6.75 -7.42
CA PHE A 293 -0.52 5.77 -8.20
C PHE A 293 -1.06 4.68 -7.26
N GLY A 294 -2.25 4.16 -7.57
CA GLY A 294 -2.78 2.94 -7.00
C GLY A 294 -2.59 1.80 -8.01
N GLY A 295 -1.95 0.72 -7.56
CA GLY A 295 -1.90 -0.55 -8.27
C GLY A 295 -1.24 -0.60 -9.66
N PHE A 296 -1.37 -1.77 -10.27
CA PHE A 296 -0.80 -2.11 -11.58
C PHE A 296 -1.85 -2.05 -12.70
N PRO A 297 -1.74 -1.14 -13.69
CA PRO A 297 -2.65 -1.13 -14.84
C PRO A 297 -2.47 -2.30 -15.84
N ASP A 298 -1.64 -3.32 -15.56
CA ASP A 298 -1.54 -4.56 -16.35
C ASP A 298 -2.70 -5.55 -16.06
N LYS A 299 -3.88 -5.03 -15.67
CA LYS A 299 -5.13 -5.77 -15.40
C LYS A 299 -5.36 -6.87 -16.44
N ALA A 300 -5.62 -8.10 -15.98
CA ALA A 300 -5.86 -9.26 -16.85
C ALA A 300 -7.28 -9.23 -17.47
N ALA A 301 -7.55 -8.19 -18.26
CA ALA A 301 -8.88 -7.83 -18.72
C ALA A 301 -9.44 -8.85 -19.73
N PRO A 302 -10.58 -9.50 -19.45
CA PRO A 302 -11.32 -10.28 -20.43
C PRO A 302 -11.93 -9.32 -21.45
N ALA A 303 -11.37 -9.33 -22.65
CA ALA A 303 -11.69 -8.35 -23.68
C ALA A 303 -13.15 -8.49 -24.18
N PRO A 304 -13.78 -7.40 -24.66
CA PRO A 304 -15.18 -7.40 -25.07
C PRO A 304 -15.51 -8.52 -26.07
N LYS A 305 -16.44 -9.37 -25.64
CA LYS A 305 -16.82 -10.66 -26.25
C LYS A 305 -17.04 -10.57 -27.76
N LYS A 306 -16.22 -11.29 -28.54
CA LYS A 306 -16.59 -11.68 -29.92
C LYS A 306 -17.91 -12.47 -29.88
N LYS A 307 -18.67 -12.43 -30.98
CA LYS A 307 -20.00 -13.10 -31.11
C LYS A 307 -19.91 -14.64 -31.24
N GLY A 308 -19.12 -15.28 -30.39
CA GLY A 308 -19.13 -16.73 -30.17
C GLY A 308 -20.30 -17.15 -29.27
N LYS A 309 -20.39 -18.46 -29.00
CA LYS A 309 -21.23 -18.95 -27.90
C LYS A 309 -20.52 -18.64 -26.59
N VAL A 310 -21.16 -17.90 -25.70
CA VAL A 310 -20.79 -17.89 -24.28
C VAL A 310 -20.96 -19.31 -23.75
N VAL A 311 -19.85 -19.98 -23.43
CA VAL A 311 -19.86 -21.22 -22.66
C VAL A 311 -20.02 -20.81 -21.20
N ALA A 312 -21.27 -20.58 -20.80
CA ALA A 312 -21.57 -20.11 -19.44
C ALA A 312 -20.93 -21.05 -18.42
N ALA A 313 -20.20 -20.47 -17.46
CA ALA A 313 -19.58 -21.23 -16.37
C ALA A 313 -20.62 -22.17 -15.73
N SER A 314 -20.28 -23.44 -15.57
CA SER A 314 -21.13 -24.36 -14.81
C SER A 314 -21.02 -23.96 -13.34
N PRO A 315 -22.12 -23.60 -12.64
CA PRO A 315 -22.04 -23.10 -11.26
C PRO A 315 -21.28 -24.09 -10.37
N GLY A 316 -20.22 -23.59 -9.72
CA GLY A 316 -19.32 -24.36 -8.88
C GLY A 316 -18.95 -23.58 -7.62
N LYS A 317 -18.06 -24.13 -6.79
CA LYS A 317 -17.62 -23.46 -5.54
C LYS A 317 -16.83 -22.16 -5.81
N TYR A 318 -16.19 -22.06 -6.98
CA TYR A 318 -15.13 -21.10 -7.31
C TYR A 318 -15.35 -20.41 -8.68
N ALA A 319 -16.59 -20.07 -9.01
CA ALA A 319 -16.89 -19.29 -10.21
C ALA A 319 -18.20 -18.53 -10.01
N PRO A 320 -18.31 -17.26 -10.46
CA PRO A 320 -19.55 -16.50 -10.43
C PRO A 320 -20.72 -17.26 -11.06
N ALA A 321 -21.93 -16.97 -10.58
CA ALA A 321 -23.15 -17.60 -11.07
C ALA A 321 -23.26 -17.50 -12.61
N SER A 322 -23.73 -18.56 -13.28
CA SER A 322 -23.72 -18.69 -14.75
C SER A 322 -24.47 -17.60 -15.52
N ALA A 323 -25.26 -16.76 -14.83
CA ALA A 323 -25.95 -15.60 -15.38
C ALA A 323 -25.05 -14.37 -15.57
N SER A 324 -23.89 -14.32 -14.90
CA SER A 324 -22.85 -13.28 -15.04
C SER A 324 -22.36 -13.11 -16.49
N GLY A 325 -22.38 -14.20 -17.26
CA GLY A 325 -21.72 -14.28 -18.55
C GLY A 325 -20.19 -14.35 -18.45
N PHE A 326 -19.62 -14.66 -17.28
CA PHE A 326 -18.21 -14.98 -17.09
C PHE A 326 -17.84 -16.29 -17.81
N SER A 327 -16.61 -16.37 -18.31
CA SER A 327 -16.16 -17.43 -19.22
C SER A 327 -14.93 -18.14 -18.67
N THR A 328 -15.16 -19.19 -17.89
CA THR A 328 -14.09 -20.10 -17.43
C THR A 328 -13.61 -21.02 -18.56
N GLN A 329 -13.51 -20.54 -19.81
CA GLN A 329 -13.10 -21.36 -20.95
C GLN A 329 -11.58 -21.39 -21.12
N TYR A 330 -10.88 -20.26 -20.93
CA TYR A 330 -9.44 -20.16 -21.21
C TYR A 330 -8.56 -20.08 -19.95
N CYS A 331 -9.10 -19.61 -18.82
CA CYS A 331 -8.45 -19.61 -17.51
C CYS A 331 -8.80 -20.85 -16.65
N SER A 332 -8.03 -21.12 -15.61
CA SER A 332 -8.18 -22.18 -14.59
C SER A 332 -8.87 -21.62 -13.33
N VAL A 333 -9.95 -22.23 -12.81
CA VAL A 333 -10.58 -21.73 -11.55
C VAL A 333 -9.89 -22.20 -10.25
N TYR A 334 -8.76 -22.88 -10.38
CA TYR A 334 -7.83 -23.25 -9.31
C TYR A 334 -6.49 -23.66 -9.94
N TRP A 335 -5.40 -23.58 -9.19
CA TRP A 335 -4.05 -23.85 -9.69
C TRP A 335 -3.93 -25.24 -10.34
N GLY A 336 -3.46 -25.27 -11.59
CA GLY A 336 -3.29 -26.51 -12.35
C GLY A 336 -4.58 -27.20 -12.78
N GLN A 337 -5.75 -26.55 -12.76
CA GLN A 337 -6.97 -27.12 -13.34
C GLN A 337 -6.77 -27.47 -14.82
N LYS A 338 -6.20 -26.55 -15.58
CA LYS A 338 -5.96 -26.67 -17.02
C LYS A 338 -4.48 -26.54 -17.32
N HIS A 339 -4.10 -27.08 -18.47
CA HIS A 339 -2.73 -27.08 -18.95
C HIS A 339 -2.72 -26.77 -20.45
N TRP A 340 -1.75 -25.98 -20.88
CA TRP A 340 -1.54 -25.67 -22.29
C TRP A 340 -0.79 -26.82 -22.96
N ASN A 341 -1.55 -27.73 -23.58
CA ASN A 341 -1.02 -28.99 -24.12
C ASN A 341 -0.26 -28.83 -25.45
N ASP A 342 -0.56 -27.78 -26.22
CA ASP A 342 0.01 -27.54 -27.56
C ASP A 342 1.23 -26.59 -27.55
N ALA A 343 1.56 -26.00 -26.41
CA ALA A 343 2.75 -25.17 -26.23
C ALA A 343 4.05 -26.00 -26.06
N PRO A 344 5.23 -25.42 -26.38
CA PRO A 344 6.50 -25.98 -25.95
C PRO A 344 6.57 -26.08 -24.42
N PRO A 345 7.04 -27.19 -23.83
CA PRO A 345 7.12 -27.34 -22.39
C PRO A 345 8.06 -26.30 -21.78
N GLY A 346 7.68 -25.76 -20.63
CA GLY A 346 8.58 -24.97 -19.79
C GLY A 346 9.57 -25.85 -19.02
N PRO A 347 10.59 -25.26 -18.38
CA PRO A 347 11.42 -25.98 -17.40
C PRO A 347 10.55 -26.48 -16.24
N GLY A 348 10.23 -27.77 -16.25
CA GLY A 348 9.26 -28.40 -15.34
C GLY A 348 8.23 -29.29 -16.05
N GLY A 349 7.92 -29.01 -17.32
CA GLY A 349 7.03 -29.85 -18.14
C GLY A 349 5.90 -29.06 -18.79
N SER A 350 4.68 -29.59 -18.69
CA SER A 350 3.47 -28.92 -19.21
C SER A 350 3.16 -27.68 -18.37
N LEU A 351 2.76 -26.60 -19.04
CA LEU A 351 2.44 -25.33 -18.39
C LEU A 351 0.97 -25.32 -17.93
N PRO A 352 0.68 -25.00 -16.66
CA PRO A 352 -0.67 -24.64 -16.23
C PRO A 352 -1.19 -23.44 -17.03
N MET A 353 -2.50 -23.39 -17.32
CA MET A 353 -3.10 -22.16 -17.83
C MET A 353 -3.37 -21.19 -16.68
N GLU A 354 -3.27 -19.89 -16.98
CA GLU A 354 -3.62 -18.72 -16.15
C GLU A 354 -4.81 -18.95 -15.21
N ASN A 355 -4.77 -18.34 -14.01
CA ASN A 355 -5.90 -18.39 -13.07
C ASN A 355 -7.12 -17.63 -13.63
N CYS A 356 -8.30 -17.83 -13.07
CA CYS A 356 -9.51 -17.05 -13.38
C CYS A 356 -9.74 -15.92 -12.35
N GLY A 357 -8.70 -15.55 -11.60
CA GLY A 357 -8.80 -14.94 -10.28
C GLY A 357 -9.35 -15.91 -9.22
N TYR A 358 -8.91 -15.75 -7.97
CA TYR A 358 -9.44 -16.51 -6.83
C TYR A 358 -10.69 -15.85 -6.24
N THR A 359 -11.70 -16.68 -5.95
CA THR A 359 -12.92 -16.27 -5.25
C THR A 359 -12.70 -16.09 -3.74
N PRO A 360 -13.54 -15.31 -3.05
CA PRO A 360 -13.40 -15.05 -1.61
C PRO A 360 -13.29 -16.32 -0.75
N ASP A 361 -14.04 -17.37 -1.09
CA ASP A 361 -14.00 -18.64 -0.35
C ASP A 361 -12.68 -19.41 -0.56
N GLN A 362 -11.96 -19.22 -1.66
CA GLN A 362 -10.63 -19.81 -1.88
C GLN A 362 -9.59 -19.12 -1.00
N LEU A 363 -9.49 -17.79 -1.08
CA LEU A 363 -8.54 -17.00 -0.29
C LEU A 363 -8.75 -17.26 1.22
N ARG A 364 -10.01 -17.28 1.69
CA ARG A 364 -10.34 -17.65 3.08
C ARG A 364 -9.93 -19.08 3.45
N HIS A 365 -9.98 -20.05 2.54
CA HIS A 365 -9.57 -21.44 2.85
C HIS A 365 -8.04 -21.63 2.80
N ALA A 366 -7.33 -20.87 1.96
CA ALA A 366 -5.88 -20.91 1.85
C ALA A 366 -5.20 -20.39 3.13
N TYR A 367 -5.54 -19.17 3.55
CA TYR A 367 -5.00 -18.52 4.76
C TYR A 367 -5.60 -19.02 6.09
N GLY A 368 -6.28 -20.18 6.10
CA GLY A 368 -6.85 -20.78 7.31
C GLY A 368 -8.02 -20.03 7.97
N VAL A 369 -8.46 -18.92 7.35
CA VAL A 369 -9.52 -18.03 7.83
C VAL A 369 -10.88 -18.74 7.92
N ALA A 370 -11.23 -19.54 6.92
CA ALA A 370 -12.53 -20.20 6.81
C ALA A 370 -12.83 -21.13 8.01
N GLN A 371 -11.80 -21.78 8.54
CA GLN A 371 -11.89 -22.75 9.63
C GLN A 371 -11.99 -22.08 11.01
N SER A 372 -11.67 -20.79 11.12
CA SER A 372 -11.70 -20.03 12.39
C SER A 372 -13.12 -19.68 12.86
N GLY A 373 -14.07 -19.52 11.93
CA GLY A 373 -15.39 -18.95 12.19
C GLY A 373 -15.40 -17.44 12.50
N LEU A 374 -14.25 -16.76 12.35
CA LEU A 374 -14.11 -15.33 12.54
C LEU A 374 -14.54 -14.54 11.28
N THR A 375 -14.88 -13.27 11.49
CA THR A 375 -15.54 -12.41 10.50
C THR A 375 -15.12 -10.93 10.57
N GLY A 376 -14.16 -10.55 11.42
CA GLY A 376 -13.80 -9.14 11.68
C GLY A 376 -14.84 -8.38 12.52
N LYS A 377 -15.82 -9.10 13.10
CA LYS A 377 -16.97 -8.46 13.76
C LYS A 377 -16.54 -7.64 14.97
N GLY A 378 -16.78 -6.33 14.89
CA GLY A 378 -16.49 -5.35 15.94
C GLY A 378 -15.35 -4.40 15.59
N VAL A 379 -14.60 -4.70 14.53
CA VAL A 379 -13.51 -3.88 13.98
C VAL A 379 -14.06 -2.98 12.87
N THR A 380 -13.47 -1.79 12.74
CA THR A 380 -13.64 -0.86 11.63
C THR A 380 -12.32 -0.73 10.88
N VAL A 381 -12.32 -1.11 9.61
CA VAL A 381 -11.20 -0.89 8.68
C VAL A 381 -11.51 0.35 7.86
N ALA A 382 -10.55 1.27 7.75
CA ALA A 382 -10.57 2.33 6.76
C ALA A 382 -9.80 1.91 5.50
N VAL A 383 -10.23 2.43 4.37
CA VAL A 383 -9.48 2.45 3.10
C VAL A 383 -9.26 3.93 2.77
N VAL A 384 -8.09 4.33 2.29
CA VAL A 384 -7.76 5.73 1.97
C VAL A 384 -7.18 5.76 0.57
N ASP A 385 -7.94 6.22 -0.42
CA ASP A 385 -7.58 6.20 -1.85
C ASP A 385 -8.09 7.46 -2.58
N ALA A 386 -7.64 7.68 -3.81
CA ALA A 386 -8.06 8.86 -4.58
C ALA A 386 -9.42 8.70 -5.26
N TYR A 387 -10.17 9.80 -5.30
CA TYR A 387 -11.52 9.88 -5.88
C TYR A 387 -12.49 8.90 -5.21
N ALA A 388 -13.61 8.60 -5.87
CA ALA A 388 -14.47 7.48 -5.53
C ALA A 388 -15.25 7.03 -6.77
N SER A 389 -15.46 5.73 -6.89
CA SER A 389 -16.27 5.11 -7.92
C SER A 389 -17.74 5.53 -7.82
N PRO A 390 -18.38 5.92 -8.95
CA PRO A 390 -19.81 6.23 -8.98
C PRO A 390 -20.71 4.99 -8.92
N THR A 391 -20.15 3.77 -9.03
CA THR A 391 -20.90 2.50 -9.14
C THR A 391 -20.69 1.55 -7.97
N ILE A 392 -19.61 1.69 -7.19
CA ILE A 392 -19.18 0.81 -6.10
C ILE A 392 -20.30 0.25 -5.19
N VAL A 393 -21.30 1.05 -4.79
CA VAL A 393 -22.42 0.56 -3.96
C VAL A 393 -23.29 -0.49 -4.68
N GLN A 394 -23.41 -0.38 -6.00
CA GLN A 394 -24.10 -1.34 -6.87
C GLN A 394 -23.19 -2.52 -7.19
N ASP A 395 -21.90 -2.25 -7.41
CA ASP A 395 -20.90 -3.24 -7.80
C ASP A 395 -20.61 -4.21 -6.65
N LEU A 396 -20.31 -3.70 -5.44
CA LEU A 396 -20.18 -4.49 -4.22
C LEU A 396 -21.46 -5.28 -3.90
N ALA A 397 -22.65 -4.69 -4.10
CA ALA A 397 -23.90 -5.41 -3.86
C ALA A 397 -24.04 -6.61 -4.83
N ARG A 398 -23.58 -6.46 -6.07
CA ARG A 398 -23.56 -7.52 -7.07
C ARG A 398 -22.46 -8.56 -6.79
N TYR A 399 -21.25 -8.13 -6.49
CA TYR A 399 -20.12 -8.99 -6.13
C TYR A 399 -20.48 -9.91 -4.97
N ASN A 400 -20.97 -9.33 -3.88
CA ASN A 400 -21.35 -10.09 -2.69
C ASN A 400 -22.46 -11.12 -3.01
N GLN A 401 -23.41 -10.78 -3.88
CA GLN A 401 -24.47 -11.70 -4.30
C GLN A 401 -23.93 -12.87 -5.16
N GLU A 402 -23.01 -12.62 -6.09
CA GLU A 402 -22.54 -13.61 -7.06
C GLU A 402 -21.35 -14.45 -6.54
N MET A 403 -20.55 -13.92 -5.61
CA MET A 403 -19.49 -14.64 -4.88
C MET A 403 -19.96 -15.33 -3.59
N GLY A 404 -21.16 -14.99 -3.09
CA GLY A 404 -21.75 -15.61 -1.90
C GLY A 404 -21.30 -15.04 -0.55
N LEU A 405 -20.70 -13.84 -0.54
CA LEU A 405 -20.46 -13.05 0.66
C LEU A 405 -21.79 -12.47 1.21
N PRO A 406 -21.86 -12.08 2.49
CA PRO A 406 -23.03 -11.38 2.99
C PRO A 406 -23.17 -9.99 2.34
N GLN A 407 -24.40 -9.52 2.19
CA GLN A 407 -24.64 -8.12 1.84
C GLN A 407 -24.30 -7.23 3.04
N PHE A 408 -23.64 -6.09 2.80
CA PHE A 408 -23.36 -5.10 3.83
C PHE A 408 -24.63 -4.71 4.60
N ALA A 409 -24.56 -4.77 5.93
CA ALA A 409 -25.64 -4.26 6.79
C ALA A 409 -25.72 -2.72 6.70
N PRO A 410 -26.88 -2.09 6.99
CA PRO A 410 -27.00 -0.63 6.97
C PRO A 410 -25.98 0.05 7.91
N GLY A 411 -25.07 0.84 7.33
CA GLY A 411 -23.97 1.49 8.06
C GLY A 411 -22.72 0.63 8.28
N GLN A 412 -22.64 -0.57 7.69
CA GLN A 412 -21.43 -1.39 7.67
C GLN A 412 -20.43 -0.92 6.59
N PHE A 413 -20.92 -0.40 5.46
CA PHE A 413 -20.10 0.33 4.49
C PHE A 413 -20.52 1.80 4.45
N SER A 414 -19.55 2.70 4.27
CA SER A 414 -19.75 4.14 4.08
C SER A 414 -18.54 4.81 3.44
N GLN A 415 -18.75 5.68 2.46
CA GLN A 415 -17.73 6.62 1.98
C GLN A 415 -17.69 7.90 2.83
N VAL A 416 -16.52 8.52 2.92
CA VAL A 416 -16.25 9.83 3.54
C VAL A 416 -15.34 10.61 2.59
N ALA A 417 -15.66 11.87 2.30
CA ALA A 417 -14.78 12.79 1.59
C ALA A 417 -14.30 13.88 2.57
N PRO A 418 -13.14 13.72 3.24
CA PRO A 418 -12.71 14.64 4.30
C PRO A 418 -12.51 16.07 3.78
N ASN A 419 -12.09 16.23 2.52
CA ASN A 419 -11.64 17.50 1.96
C ASN A 419 -12.81 18.30 1.32
N GLY A 420 -14.06 17.97 1.68
CA GLY A 420 -15.28 18.69 1.29
C GLY A 420 -16.05 18.11 0.09
N GLY A 421 -15.54 17.06 -0.54
CA GLY A 421 -16.07 16.45 -1.77
C GLY A 421 -15.01 16.41 -2.87
N PHE A 422 -15.34 15.86 -4.04
CA PHE A 422 -14.37 15.67 -5.13
C PHE A 422 -14.08 16.98 -5.89
N ASN A 423 -12.91 17.05 -6.54
CA ASN A 423 -12.54 18.21 -7.35
C ASN A 423 -13.38 18.28 -8.65
N LEU A 424 -13.70 19.51 -9.08
CA LEU A 424 -14.48 19.80 -10.29
C LEU A 424 -13.63 19.69 -11.57
N ASP A 425 -12.32 19.90 -11.45
CA ASP A 425 -11.35 19.80 -12.55
C ASP A 425 -10.77 18.38 -12.70
N THR A 426 -11.22 17.40 -11.89
CA THR A 426 -10.83 15.98 -12.02
C THR A 426 -11.17 15.43 -13.39
N ASN A 427 -10.19 14.81 -14.04
CA ASN A 427 -10.36 14.15 -15.33
C ASN A 427 -11.10 12.81 -15.14
N PRO A 428 -12.23 12.55 -15.86
CA PRO A 428 -13.03 11.34 -15.64
C PRO A 428 -12.35 9.99 -15.93
N SER A 429 -11.20 9.95 -16.63
CA SER A 429 -10.42 8.70 -16.75
C SER A 429 -9.77 8.30 -15.43
N ASP A 430 -9.24 9.28 -14.70
CA ASP A 430 -8.46 9.10 -13.48
C ASP A 430 -9.37 8.53 -12.37
N VAL A 431 -10.66 8.88 -12.41
CA VAL A 431 -11.70 8.30 -11.54
C VAL A 431 -11.97 6.83 -11.88
N GLN A 432 -11.90 6.41 -13.15
CA GLN A 432 -12.07 5.00 -13.53
C GLN A 432 -10.80 4.18 -13.20
N GLU A 433 -9.63 4.80 -13.28
CA GLU A 433 -8.34 4.17 -12.92
C GLU A 433 -8.36 3.75 -11.44
N TRP A 434 -8.73 4.67 -10.55
CA TRP A 434 -8.88 4.43 -9.11
C TRP A 434 -10.19 3.71 -8.70
N ALA A 435 -11.20 3.62 -9.58
CA ALA A 435 -12.45 2.90 -9.27
C ALA A 435 -12.25 1.39 -9.12
N GLY A 436 -11.26 0.82 -9.81
CA GLY A 436 -10.82 -0.54 -9.58
C GLY A 436 -10.08 -0.72 -8.24
N GLU A 437 -9.25 0.24 -7.85
CA GLU A 437 -8.55 0.21 -6.56
C GLU A 437 -9.56 0.24 -5.39
N GLU A 438 -10.52 1.18 -5.39
CA GLU A 438 -11.61 1.19 -4.39
C GLU A 438 -12.38 -0.15 -4.37
N SER A 439 -12.62 -0.74 -5.55
CA SER A 439 -13.35 -2.01 -5.66
C SER A 439 -12.55 -3.17 -5.08
N MET A 440 -11.27 -3.31 -5.47
CA MET A 440 -10.37 -4.35 -5.00
C MET A 440 -10.12 -4.26 -3.49
N ASP A 441 -9.82 -3.07 -2.95
CA ASP A 441 -9.55 -2.90 -1.51
C ASP A 441 -10.76 -3.31 -0.67
N ILE A 442 -11.96 -2.87 -1.05
CA ILE A 442 -13.19 -3.20 -0.33
C ILE A 442 -13.59 -4.67 -0.52
N GLU A 443 -13.42 -5.26 -1.71
CA GLU A 443 -13.71 -6.67 -1.98
C GLU A 443 -12.74 -7.61 -1.26
N ALA A 444 -11.46 -7.25 -1.14
CA ALA A 444 -10.43 -7.97 -0.39
C ALA A 444 -10.65 -7.88 1.13
N ILE A 445 -10.93 -6.69 1.68
CA ILE A 445 -11.28 -6.55 3.10
C ILE A 445 -12.58 -7.29 3.42
N HIS A 446 -13.63 -7.20 2.58
CA HIS A 446 -14.87 -7.94 2.80
C HIS A 446 -14.62 -9.46 2.73
N THR A 447 -13.80 -9.92 1.77
CA THR A 447 -13.38 -11.32 1.63
C THR A 447 -12.84 -11.90 2.94
N MET A 448 -11.96 -11.19 3.64
CA MET A 448 -11.39 -11.67 4.90
C MET A 448 -12.24 -11.31 6.13
N ALA A 449 -12.85 -10.13 6.17
CA ALA A 449 -13.57 -9.57 7.31
C ALA A 449 -15.04 -9.20 7.02
N PRO A 450 -15.91 -10.16 6.63
CA PRO A 450 -17.28 -9.90 6.13
C PRO A 450 -18.29 -9.32 7.15
N ALA A 451 -17.88 -9.12 8.41
CA ALA A 451 -18.65 -8.45 9.46
C ALA A 451 -17.88 -7.30 10.14
N ALA A 452 -16.70 -6.93 9.63
CA ALA A 452 -16.10 -5.64 9.94
C ALA A 452 -16.92 -4.51 9.32
N LYS A 453 -16.79 -3.31 9.87
CA LYS A 453 -17.23 -2.07 9.21
C LYS A 453 -16.10 -1.61 8.27
N ILE A 454 -16.44 -1.18 7.07
CA ILE A 454 -15.49 -0.61 6.09
C ILE A 454 -15.84 0.87 5.88
N VAL A 455 -14.85 1.74 5.97
CA VAL A 455 -15.00 3.18 5.72
C VAL A 455 -14.02 3.62 4.65
N TYR A 456 -14.51 3.94 3.46
CA TYR A 456 -13.67 4.43 2.38
C TYR A 456 -13.50 5.95 2.49
N TYR A 457 -12.26 6.44 2.46
CA TYR A 457 -11.87 7.84 2.54
C TYR A 457 -11.39 8.33 1.18
N GLY A 458 -12.35 8.64 0.31
CA GLY A 458 -12.09 9.13 -1.05
C GLY A 458 -11.58 10.57 -1.03
N THR A 459 -10.35 10.77 -1.47
CA THR A 459 -9.73 12.10 -1.58
C THR A 459 -10.12 12.81 -2.90
N PRO A 460 -9.94 14.14 -3.05
CA PRO A 460 -10.29 14.85 -4.27
C PRO A 460 -9.21 14.79 -5.38
N SER A 461 -7.99 14.30 -5.08
CA SER A 461 -6.93 13.99 -6.04
C SER A 461 -5.89 13.03 -5.43
N SER A 462 -5.12 12.31 -6.26
CA SER A 462 -4.02 11.46 -5.81
C SER A 462 -2.75 12.24 -5.42
N SER A 463 -2.91 13.39 -4.76
CA SER A 463 -1.80 14.18 -4.24
C SER A 463 -1.51 13.84 -2.78
N ASP A 464 -0.23 13.86 -2.41
CA ASP A 464 0.23 13.56 -1.04
C ASP A 464 -0.55 14.30 0.05
N SER A 465 -0.74 15.61 -0.12
CA SER A 465 -1.46 16.45 0.85
C SER A 465 -2.95 16.11 0.99
N ASP A 466 -3.57 15.55 -0.05
CA ASP A 466 -4.96 15.10 -0.02
C ASP A 466 -5.09 13.79 0.77
N PHE A 467 -4.13 12.87 0.63
CA PHE A 467 -4.02 11.65 1.43
C PHE A 467 -3.68 11.93 2.90
N ASP A 468 -2.69 12.79 3.15
CA ASP A 468 -2.32 13.22 4.50
C ASP A 468 -3.52 13.74 5.28
N THR A 469 -4.35 14.59 4.65
CA THR A 469 -5.56 15.15 5.27
C THR A 469 -6.58 14.05 5.60
N ALA A 470 -6.64 12.96 4.84
CA ALA A 470 -7.48 11.81 5.15
C ALA A 470 -6.94 10.98 6.33
N LEU A 471 -5.63 10.73 6.36
CA LEU A 471 -4.95 10.03 7.46
C LEU A 471 -5.04 10.83 8.79
N GLU A 472 -4.79 12.14 8.73
CA GLU A 472 -4.99 13.10 9.83
C GLU A 472 -6.45 13.08 10.32
N ALA A 473 -7.42 13.11 9.40
CA ALA A 473 -8.84 13.07 9.75
C ALA A 473 -9.29 11.76 10.41
N ILE A 474 -8.58 10.65 10.18
CA ILE A 474 -8.78 9.37 10.87
C ILE A 474 -8.22 9.43 12.29
N VAL A 475 -6.94 9.76 12.47
CA VAL A 475 -6.30 9.74 13.81
C VAL A 475 -6.89 10.80 14.74
N ALA A 476 -7.18 12.01 14.25
CA ALA A 476 -7.75 13.10 15.07
C ALA A 476 -9.14 12.79 15.67
N LYS A 477 -9.79 11.69 15.23
CA LYS A 477 -11.13 11.28 15.66
C LYS A 477 -11.24 9.80 16.05
N HIS A 478 -10.18 9.00 15.85
CA HIS A 478 -10.17 7.53 15.96
C HIS A 478 -11.41 6.91 15.30
N THR A 479 -11.53 7.05 13.97
CA THR A 479 -12.71 6.59 13.20
C THR A 479 -12.61 5.18 12.65
N ALA A 480 -11.43 4.57 12.72
CA ALA A 480 -11.14 3.19 12.35
C ALA A 480 -10.04 2.62 13.27
N ASP A 481 -10.03 1.29 13.44
CA ASP A 481 -9.04 0.55 14.23
C ASP A 481 -7.84 0.10 13.37
N ILE A 482 -8.04 0.05 12.05
CA ILE A 482 -7.07 -0.37 11.01
C ILE A 482 -7.26 0.54 9.79
N VAL A 483 -6.19 0.89 9.09
CA VAL A 483 -6.20 1.62 7.82
C VAL A 483 -5.43 0.84 6.75
N SER A 484 -6.08 0.58 5.62
CA SER A 484 -5.50 0.05 4.38
C SER A 484 -5.16 1.21 3.44
N CYS A 485 -3.98 1.17 2.85
CA CYS A 485 -3.51 2.14 1.85
C CYS A 485 -2.76 1.41 0.73
N SER A 486 -3.28 1.46 -0.48
CA SER A 486 -2.76 0.70 -1.63
C SER A 486 -1.92 1.57 -2.59
N TRP A 487 -1.26 2.59 -2.05
CA TRP A 487 -0.55 3.62 -2.80
C TRP A 487 0.84 3.95 -2.21
N GLY A 488 1.75 4.34 -3.10
CA GLY A 488 3.10 4.74 -2.75
C GLY A 488 3.88 5.30 -3.94
N SER A 489 5.12 5.72 -3.68
CA SER A 489 6.14 6.00 -4.69
C SER A 489 7.54 5.89 -4.08
N PRO A 490 8.62 5.74 -4.88
CA PRO A 490 9.96 5.53 -4.33
C PRO A 490 10.40 6.60 -3.34
N GLU A 491 10.94 6.18 -2.18
CA GLU A 491 11.34 7.07 -1.08
C GLU A 491 12.25 8.22 -1.56
N ALA A 492 13.10 7.95 -2.57
CA ALA A 492 14.05 8.91 -3.12
C ALA A 492 13.38 10.04 -3.95
N GLY A 493 12.12 9.88 -4.35
CA GLY A 493 11.30 10.91 -4.99
C GLY A 493 10.60 11.86 -4.00
N SER A 494 10.46 11.45 -2.73
CA SER A 494 9.83 12.23 -1.66
C SER A 494 10.77 13.32 -1.09
N ALA A 495 10.20 14.28 -0.37
CA ALA A 495 10.92 15.35 0.33
C ALA A 495 11.05 15.06 1.83
N GLU A 496 12.09 15.61 2.48
CA GLU A 496 12.32 15.47 3.93
C GLU A 496 11.11 15.94 4.77
N GLU A 497 10.42 16.99 4.33
CA GLU A 497 9.22 17.50 4.96
C GLU A 497 8.05 16.50 4.97
N GLU A 498 7.99 15.60 4.00
CA GLU A 498 6.93 14.61 3.77
C GLU A 498 7.07 13.40 4.71
N PHE A 499 8.31 12.93 4.89
CA PHE A 499 8.64 11.92 5.91
C PHE A 499 8.20 12.39 7.29
N GLN A 500 8.62 13.61 7.66
CA GLN A 500 8.29 14.22 8.96
C GLN A 500 6.79 14.44 9.16
N ALA A 501 6.04 14.76 8.10
CA ALA A 501 4.59 14.95 8.13
C ALA A 501 3.82 13.66 8.42
N ARG A 502 4.20 12.55 7.77
CA ARG A 502 3.51 11.26 7.91
C ARG A 502 3.97 10.45 9.12
N THR A 503 5.27 10.46 9.44
CA THR A 503 5.81 9.73 10.62
C THR A 503 5.03 10.13 11.88
N GLN A 504 4.72 11.42 12.07
CA GLN A 504 3.95 11.88 13.24
C GLN A 504 2.46 11.47 13.25
N ILE A 505 1.87 11.15 12.09
CA ILE A 505 0.50 10.63 11.97
C ILE A 505 0.51 9.14 12.34
N PHE A 506 1.51 8.38 11.86
CA PHE A 506 1.69 6.97 12.19
C PHE A 506 2.10 6.76 13.65
N GLU A 507 3.02 7.59 14.20
CA GLU A 507 3.33 7.69 15.63
C GLU A 507 2.05 7.93 16.47
N GLN A 508 1.14 8.81 16.00
CA GLN A 508 -0.14 9.04 16.67
C GLN A 508 -1.07 7.83 16.59
N GLY A 509 -1.25 7.23 15.40
CA GLY A 509 -2.09 6.04 15.25
C GLY A 509 -1.61 4.89 16.13
N ALA A 510 -0.31 4.62 16.14
CA ALA A 510 0.31 3.63 17.03
C ALA A 510 0.05 3.94 18.52
N ALA A 511 0.20 5.21 18.94
CA ALA A 511 -0.10 5.66 20.30
C ALA A 511 -1.60 5.55 20.67
N GLU A 512 -2.49 5.65 19.69
CA GLU A 512 -3.95 5.57 19.85
C GLU A 512 -4.54 4.16 19.60
N GLY A 513 -3.75 3.21 19.11
CA GLY A 513 -4.18 1.82 18.86
C GLY A 513 -4.74 1.55 17.46
N ILE A 514 -4.43 2.41 16.50
CA ILE A 514 -4.78 2.29 15.08
C ILE A 514 -3.60 1.64 14.34
N GLY A 515 -3.87 0.60 13.54
CA GLY A 515 -2.89 0.01 12.62
C GLY A 515 -2.90 0.71 11.25
N PHE A 516 -1.73 0.85 10.62
CA PHE A 516 -1.59 1.31 9.23
C PHE A 516 -0.88 0.22 8.43
N ASN A 517 -1.57 -0.30 7.40
CA ASN A 517 -1.08 -1.34 6.51
C ASN A 517 -0.93 -0.73 5.11
N PHE A 518 0.30 -0.65 4.60
CA PHE A 518 0.62 -0.10 3.28
C PHE A 518 1.05 -1.21 2.32
N SER A 519 0.65 -1.12 1.06
CA SER A 519 1.22 -1.89 -0.04
C SER A 519 2.75 -1.68 -0.09
N ALA A 520 3.54 -2.70 -0.46
CA ALA A 520 5.01 -2.62 -0.45
C ALA A 520 5.61 -2.00 -1.73
N GLY A 521 4.76 -1.75 -2.74
CA GLY A 521 5.16 -1.38 -4.10
C GLY A 521 5.11 -2.58 -5.05
N ASP A 522 5.02 -2.31 -6.35
CA ASP A 522 4.70 -3.34 -7.36
C ASP A 522 5.74 -3.46 -8.50
N ASN A 523 6.75 -2.57 -8.50
CA ASN A 523 7.85 -2.54 -9.48
C ASN A 523 9.10 -3.30 -8.99
N GLY A 524 8.97 -4.24 -8.05
CA GLY A 524 10.10 -4.90 -7.38
C GLY A 524 11.03 -3.89 -6.72
N ASP A 525 12.34 -3.98 -6.98
CA ASP A 525 13.34 -3.02 -6.48
C ASP A 525 13.46 -1.71 -7.30
N TYR A 526 12.55 -1.47 -8.25
CA TYR A 526 12.54 -0.36 -9.21
C TYR A 526 13.77 -0.27 -10.15
N THR A 527 14.70 -1.23 -10.19
CA THR A 527 15.87 -1.16 -11.10
C THR A 527 15.59 -1.53 -12.56
N VAL A 528 14.42 -2.10 -12.85
CA VAL A 528 13.96 -2.48 -14.19
C VAL A 528 12.51 -2.02 -14.35
N PRO A 529 12.14 -1.35 -15.46
CA PRO A 529 10.74 -0.99 -15.70
C PRO A 529 9.90 -2.25 -15.83
N ALA A 530 8.90 -2.40 -14.98
CA ALA A 530 7.92 -3.46 -15.10
C ALA A 530 7.00 -3.22 -16.31
N ARG A 531 6.57 -4.31 -16.94
CA ARG A 531 5.48 -4.29 -17.91
C ARG A 531 4.22 -3.82 -17.21
N GLY A 532 3.60 -2.76 -17.74
CA GLY A 532 2.37 -2.22 -17.15
C GLY A 532 2.55 -1.43 -15.86
N SER A 533 3.77 -0.98 -15.51
CA SER A 533 3.93 0.13 -14.55
C SER A 533 3.12 1.35 -14.99
N SER A 534 2.44 1.99 -14.04
CA SER A 534 1.66 3.23 -14.22
C SER A 534 2.51 4.39 -14.75
N ASP A 535 3.74 4.54 -14.25
CA ASP A 535 4.80 5.28 -14.93
C ASP A 535 5.95 4.33 -15.37
N PRO A 536 6.11 4.05 -16.68
CA PRO A 536 7.23 3.23 -17.18
C PRO A 536 8.58 3.98 -17.19
N ASN A 537 8.63 5.22 -16.72
CA ASN A 537 9.86 6.00 -16.54
C ASN A 537 10.38 5.97 -15.09
N ASP A 538 9.60 5.50 -14.11
CA ASP A 538 10.05 5.37 -12.72
C ASP A 538 10.99 4.15 -12.57
N VAL A 539 12.24 4.35 -12.97
CA VAL A 539 13.30 3.35 -12.95
C VAL A 539 14.48 3.93 -12.19
N GLN A 540 14.72 3.40 -11.00
CA GLN A 540 15.70 3.93 -10.07
C GLN A 540 17.12 3.45 -10.43
N PRO A 541 18.17 4.30 -10.29
CA PRO A 541 19.54 3.97 -10.69
C PRO A 541 20.25 2.94 -9.77
N SER A 542 19.52 2.45 -8.76
CA SER A 542 19.92 1.53 -7.70
C SER A 542 18.65 1.01 -7.01
N PRO A 543 18.65 -0.19 -6.41
CA PRO A 543 17.51 -0.72 -5.65
C PRO A 543 16.88 0.33 -4.73
N ALA A 544 15.56 0.43 -4.75
CA ALA A 544 14.77 1.40 -3.99
C ALA A 544 13.52 0.75 -3.38
N VAL A 545 12.96 1.44 -2.39
CA VAL A 545 11.74 1.05 -1.67
C VAL A 545 10.77 2.23 -1.67
N ASP A 546 9.48 1.95 -1.53
CA ASP A 546 8.44 2.98 -1.56
C ASP A 546 8.26 3.69 -0.22
N PHE A 547 7.61 4.85 -0.28
CA PHE A 547 7.09 5.60 0.85
C PHE A 547 5.60 5.88 0.55
N PRO A 548 4.66 5.74 1.52
CA PRO A 548 4.88 5.59 2.97
C PRO A 548 5.36 4.22 3.50
N THR A 549 5.35 3.15 2.71
CA THR A 549 5.58 1.77 3.20
C THR A 549 6.94 1.55 3.92
N SER A 550 7.97 2.33 3.60
CA SER A 550 9.27 2.33 4.30
C SER A 550 9.28 2.98 5.70
N ASP A 551 8.20 3.60 6.16
CA ASP A 551 8.11 4.18 7.51
C ASP A 551 8.18 3.09 8.61
N PRO A 552 8.88 3.31 9.73
CA PRO A 552 9.01 2.34 10.82
C PRO A 552 7.78 2.22 11.74
N PHE A 553 6.70 2.97 11.52
CA PHE A 553 5.42 2.90 12.24
C PHE A 553 4.24 2.40 11.37
N VAL A 554 4.50 1.95 10.13
CA VAL A 554 3.51 1.24 9.29
C VAL A 554 3.90 -0.22 9.09
N THR A 555 2.92 -1.09 8.88
CA THR A 555 3.14 -2.45 8.41
C THR A 555 3.22 -2.44 6.89
N SER A 556 4.40 -2.76 6.35
CA SER A 556 4.61 -2.92 4.91
C SER A 556 4.14 -4.32 4.49
N VAL A 557 3.23 -4.40 3.53
CA VAL A 557 2.60 -5.65 3.08
C VAL A 557 3.00 -5.97 1.64
N GLY A 558 3.87 -6.98 1.49
CA GLY A 558 4.40 -7.41 0.20
C GLY A 558 3.56 -8.46 -0.51
N GLY A 559 4.00 -8.82 -1.72
CA GLY A 559 3.28 -9.72 -2.62
C GLY A 559 3.85 -11.13 -2.67
N THR A 560 2.97 -12.11 -2.77
CA THR A 560 3.29 -13.51 -3.10
C THR A 560 2.50 -13.97 -4.32
N SER A 561 3.09 -14.92 -5.05
CA SER A 561 2.37 -15.77 -6.00
C SER A 561 1.75 -16.94 -5.23
N LEU A 562 0.44 -17.15 -5.30
CA LEU A 562 -0.28 -18.16 -4.51
C LEU A 562 -0.87 -19.31 -5.36
N GLY A 563 -0.61 -20.56 -4.95
CA GLY A 563 -1.25 -21.75 -5.50
C GLY A 563 -2.38 -22.31 -4.65
N ILE A 564 -3.64 -22.11 -5.03
CA ILE A 564 -4.81 -22.72 -4.37
C ILE A 564 -5.33 -23.92 -5.18
N GLY A 565 -5.50 -25.07 -4.53
CA GLY A 565 -5.97 -26.31 -5.14
C GLY A 565 -7.50 -26.43 -5.28
N ALA A 566 -7.93 -27.50 -5.96
CA ALA A 566 -9.34 -27.78 -6.28
C ALA A 566 -10.32 -27.84 -5.08
N ASN A 567 -9.81 -27.96 -3.84
CA ASN A 567 -10.61 -27.96 -2.61
C ASN A 567 -10.49 -26.66 -1.80
N GLY A 568 -9.85 -25.61 -2.35
CA GLY A 568 -9.58 -24.35 -1.65
C GLY A 568 -8.37 -24.40 -0.72
N ASN A 569 -7.67 -25.53 -0.67
CA ASN A 569 -6.48 -25.68 0.14
C ASN A 569 -5.28 -24.96 -0.50
N TYR A 570 -4.45 -24.34 0.33
CA TYR A 570 -3.07 -23.97 0.02
C TYR A 570 -2.32 -25.15 -0.63
N LEU A 571 -1.49 -24.87 -1.63
CA LEU A 571 -0.55 -25.82 -2.24
C LEU A 571 0.90 -25.34 -2.09
N TRP A 572 1.15 -24.08 -2.44
CA TRP A 572 2.45 -23.42 -2.44
C TRP A 572 2.25 -21.89 -2.46
N GLU A 573 3.26 -21.15 -2.01
CA GLU A 573 3.45 -19.72 -2.26
C GLU A 573 4.92 -19.49 -2.64
N SER A 574 5.21 -18.42 -3.38
CA SER A 574 6.57 -17.89 -3.63
C SER A 574 6.54 -16.36 -3.57
N GLY A 575 7.69 -15.69 -3.53
CA GLY A 575 7.73 -14.23 -3.70
C GLY A 575 7.14 -13.82 -5.05
N TRP A 576 6.33 -12.75 -5.08
CA TRP A 576 5.80 -12.24 -6.34
C TRP A 576 6.91 -11.55 -7.12
N GLY A 577 7.17 -12.01 -8.34
CA GLY A 577 8.17 -11.43 -9.22
C GLY A 577 8.14 -12.16 -10.56
N ASP A 578 7.61 -11.51 -11.58
CA ASP A 578 7.28 -12.16 -12.84
C ASP A 578 8.25 -11.81 -13.95
N VAL A 579 8.59 -12.81 -14.76
CA VAL A 579 9.25 -12.58 -16.05
C VAL A 579 8.52 -13.26 -17.20
N SER A 580 8.20 -12.47 -18.21
CA SER A 580 7.49 -12.88 -19.41
C SER A 580 8.46 -13.34 -20.50
N HIS A 581 8.29 -14.57 -20.97
CA HIS A 581 9.08 -15.18 -22.05
C HIS A 581 8.23 -15.34 -23.31
N THR A 582 8.42 -14.45 -24.29
CA THR A 582 7.72 -14.51 -25.59
C THR A 582 8.19 -15.69 -26.45
N LEU A 583 7.26 -16.40 -27.10
CA LEU A 583 7.55 -17.58 -27.94
C LEU A 583 8.30 -17.24 -29.23
N ALA A 584 9.55 -17.67 -29.32
CA ALA A 584 10.38 -17.59 -30.52
C ALA A 584 10.25 -18.87 -31.36
N GLY A 585 9.20 -18.93 -32.19
CA GLY A 585 8.97 -20.04 -33.13
C GLY A 585 8.45 -21.31 -32.44
N SER A 586 9.36 -22.17 -31.93
CA SER A 586 9.01 -23.41 -31.21
C SER A 586 9.70 -23.54 -29.84
N SER A 587 10.21 -22.42 -29.33
CA SER A 587 10.95 -22.33 -28.08
C SER A 587 10.72 -20.97 -27.43
N TRP A 588 10.59 -20.93 -26.11
CA TRP A 588 10.47 -19.70 -25.33
C TRP A 588 11.72 -18.81 -25.49
N GLY A 589 11.51 -17.50 -25.57
CA GLY A 589 12.55 -16.50 -25.80
C GLY A 589 13.56 -16.41 -24.65
N SER A 590 14.83 -16.23 -24.99
CA SER A 590 15.94 -16.16 -24.02
C SER A 590 16.08 -14.80 -23.31
N THR A 591 15.37 -13.78 -23.78
CA THR A 591 15.35 -12.44 -23.18
C THR A 591 13.99 -12.24 -22.53
N PRO A 592 13.85 -12.42 -21.20
CA PRO A 592 12.62 -12.06 -20.50
C PRO A 592 12.36 -10.55 -20.53
N GLY A 593 11.08 -10.17 -20.42
CA GLY A 593 10.66 -8.84 -19.95
C GLY A 593 10.10 -8.95 -18.53
N PHE A 594 10.52 -8.07 -17.62
CA PHE A 594 9.99 -8.02 -16.25
C PHE A 594 8.50 -7.67 -16.28
N GLY A 595 7.70 -8.43 -15.52
CA GLY A 595 6.24 -8.36 -15.52
C GLY A 595 5.64 -7.53 -14.38
N GLY A 596 6.42 -7.24 -13.33
CA GLY A 596 5.95 -6.77 -12.03
C GLY A 596 6.50 -7.65 -10.91
N GLY A 597 6.48 -7.18 -9.67
CA GLY A 597 6.98 -7.92 -8.52
C GLY A 597 6.79 -7.18 -7.20
N GLY A 598 6.68 -7.93 -6.11
CA GLY A 598 6.46 -7.37 -4.78
C GLY A 598 7.65 -6.51 -4.35
N GLY A 599 7.39 -5.24 -4.08
CA GLY A 599 8.36 -4.27 -3.60
C GLY A 599 8.96 -4.66 -2.26
N GLY A 600 10.22 -4.29 -2.05
CA GLY A 600 10.97 -4.73 -0.90
C GLY A 600 12.45 -4.31 -0.92
N GLY A 601 13.19 -4.65 0.13
CA GLY A 601 14.59 -4.27 0.34
C GLY A 601 14.79 -3.16 1.38
N ASN A 602 15.85 -2.37 1.18
CA ASN A 602 16.48 -1.57 2.24
C ASN A 602 16.25 -0.05 2.07
N SER A 603 15.59 0.59 3.04
CA SER A 603 15.39 2.05 3.05
C SER A 603 16.70 2.82 3.18
N LYS A 604 16.82 3.94 2.48
CA LYS A 604 17.91 4.92 2.60
C LYS A 604 17.62 5.98 3.67
N ILE A 605 16.35 6.13 4.04
CA ILE A 605 15.85 7.17 4.95
C ILE A 605 15.80 6.66 6.40
N PHE A 606 15.07 5.57 6.67
CA PHE A 606 14.73 5.19 8.04
C PHE A 606 15.76 4.20 8.65
N PRO A 607 16.21 4.40 9.91
CA PRO A 607 17.10 3.47 10.60
C PRO A 607 16.34 2.18 10.96
N GLN A 608 17.07 1.08 11.16
CA GLN A 608 16.47 -0.19 11.55
C GLN A 608 15.69 -0.02 12.86
N PRO A 609 14.36 -0.25 12.90
CA PRO A 609 13.57 -0.15 14.12
C PRO A 609 13.91 -1.29 15.09
N VAL A 610 13.51 -1.15 16.36
CA VAL A 610 13.92 -2.10 17.41
C VAL A 610 13.34 -3.50 17.17
N TYR A 611 12.11 -3.62 16.66
CA TYR A 611 11.46 -4.90 16.38
C TYR A 611 12.16 -5.74 15.28
N GLN A 612 12.90 -5.09 14.36
CA GLN A 612 13.67 -5.80 13.32
C GLN A 612 14.98 -6.40 13.84
N LYS A 613 15.50 -5.97 14.99
CA LYS A 613 16.87 -6.28 15.45
C LYS A 613 17.00 -7.72 15.92
N GLY A 614 17.88 -8.47 15.23
CA GLY A 614 18.07 -9.90 15.46
C GLY A 614 17.00 -10.79 14.81
N VAL A 615 16.10 -10.23 13.99
CA VAL A 615 15.15 -10.95 13.15
C VAL A 615 15.48 -10.76 11.67
N VAL A 616 15.71 -9.52 11.24
CA VAL A 616 16.21 -9.21 9.89
C VAL A 616 17.72 -9.46 9.82
N PRO A 617 18.25 -10.13 8.78
CA PRO A 617 19.69 -10.29 8.59
C PRO A 617 20.42 -8.95 8.41
N ASP A 618 21.51 -8.73 9.17
CA ASP A 618 22.40 -7.56 9.07
C ASP A 618 22.82 -7.26 7.61
N SER A 619 22.97 -8.32 6.79
CA SER A 619 23.35 -8.25 5.37
C SER A 619 22.32 -7.63 4.44
N LEU A 620 21.05 -7.60 4.82
CA LEU A 620 20.01 -6.87 4.08
C LEU A 620 19.99 -5.42 4.56
N THR A 621 19.85 -5.23 5.88
CA THR A 621 19.69 -3.91 6.52
C THR A 621 20.79 -2.89 6.24
N THR A 622 21.98 -3.31 5.82
CA THR A 622 23.14 -2.44 5.57
C THR A 622 23.40 -2.15 4.09
N THR A 623 22.55 -2.65 3.19
CA THR A 623 22.81 -2.66 1.73
C THR A 623 22.88 -1.28 1.10
N ALA A 624 21.94 -0.38 1.43
CA ALA A 624 21.82 0.91 0.75
C ALA A 624 22.80 1.98 1.28
N THR A 625 23.15 1.92 2.58
CA THR A 625 23.88 3.01 3.28
C THR A 625 25.14 2.57 4.03
N GLY A 626 25.32 1.26 4.27
CA GLY A 626 26.36 0.73 5.17
C GLY A 626 26.03 0.86 6.67
N THR A 627 24.85 1.37 7.03
CA THR A 627 24.29 1.38 8.39
C THR A 627 23.00 0.57 8.42
N ALA A 628 22.64 -0.01 9.57
CA ALA A 628 21.43 -0.83 9.68
C ALA A 628 20.18 0.05 9.60
N ASN A 629 19.47 -0.06 8.48
CA ASN A 629 18.27 0.68 8.10
C ASN A 629 17.01 -0.22 8.11
N ARG A 630 15.83 0.41 7.93
CA ARG A 630 14.52 -0.25 7.88
C ARG A 630 14.39 -1.10 6.62
N GLU A 631 14.10 -2.37 6.80
CA GLU A 631 13.87 -3.31 5.70
C GLU A 631 12.37 -3.48 5.44
N VAL A 632 11.97 -3.66 4.19
CA VAL A 632 10.59 -3.99 3.75
C VAL A 632 10.57 -5.28 2.92
N PRO A 633 9.43 -5.98 2.80
CA PRO A 633 8.17 -5.77 3.54
C PRO A 633 8.23 -6.36 4.97
N ASP A 634 7.24 -6.07 5.81
CA ASP A 634 7.13 -6.68 7.16
C ASP A 634 6.41 -8.05 7.09
N ILE A 635 5.44 -8.21 6.20
CA ILE A 635 4.62 -9.42 5.99
C ILE A 635 4.10 -9.45 4.54
N SER A 636 3.55 -10.57 4.05
CA SER A 636 2.95 -10.64 2.70
C SER A 636 1.64 -11.42 2.60
N MET A 637 0.91 -11.19 1.52
CA MET A 637 -0.29 -11.94 1.08
C MET A 637 -0.22 -12.18 -0.44
N ASP A 638 -1.20 -12.88 -1.02
CA ASP A 638 -1.37 -13.00 -2.49
C ASP A 638 -1.46 -11.59 -3.12
N GLY A 639 -0.59 -11.33 -4.08
CA GLY A 639 -0.46 -10.02 -4.75
C GLY A 639 0.08 -10.11 -6.18
N ASP A 640 0.27 -11.32 -6.69
CA ASP A 640 0.66 -11.57 -8.08
C ASP A 640 -0.58 -11.46 -8.99
N GLY A 641 -0.57 -10.57 -9.98
CA GLY A 641 -1.70 -10.38 -10.91
C GLY A 641 -2.11 -11.65 -11.68
N TYR A 642 -1.22 -12.64 -11.81
CA TYR A 642 -1.50 -13.95 -12.39
C TYR A 642 -1.98 -15.01 -11.39
N THR A 643 -1.92 -14.77 -10.07
CA THR A 643 -2.62 -15.61 -9.06
C THR A 643 -3.78 -14.96 -8.32
N GLY A 644 -3.83 -13.63 -8.19
CA GLY A 644 -4.68 -12.85 -7.29
C GLY A 644 -6.21 -12.96 -7.42
N ILE A 645 -6.92 -11.94 -6.93
CA ILE A 645 -8.37 -11.99 -6.71
C ILE A 645 -9.16 -11.99 -8.04
N LEU A 646 -10.35 -12.60 -8.01
CA LEU A 646 -11.39 -12.33 -9.00
C LEU A 646 -12.18 -11.10 -8.54
N GLU A 647 -11.86 -9.94 -9.09
CA GLU A 647 -12.46 -8.62 -8.81
C GLU A 647 -13.71 -8.38 -9.68
N GLY A 648 -14.60 -7.47 -9.28
CA GLY A 648 -15.85 -7.18 -9.99
C GLY A 648 -16.27 -5.71 -10.12
N GLU A 649 -15.58 -4.94 -10.97
CA GLU A 649 -15.88 -3.53 -11.29
C GLU A 649 -16.94 -3.32 -12.39
N THR A 650 -17.66 -2.18 -12.39
CA THR A 650 -18.29 -1.61 -13.60
C THR A 650 -17.29 -0.79 -14.42
N LEU A 651 -17.03 -1.26 -15.65
CA LEU A 651 -16.07 -0.67 -16.58
C LEU A 651 -16.71 -0.20 -17.90
N ASN A 652 -15.98 0.64 -18.64
CA ASN A 652 -16.26 1.07 -20.02
C ASN A 652 -17.49 1.97 -20.22
N GLY A 653 -18.05 2.57 -19.18
CA GLY A 653 -19.07 3.61 -19.35
C GLY A 653 -18.49 4.98 -19.63
N THR A 654 -19.34 5.99 -19.54
CA THR A 654 -18.95 7.41 -19.57
C THR A 654 -19.18 8.00 -18.19
N ILE A 655 -18.10 8.14 -17.42
CA ILE A 655 -18.10 8.92 -16.18
C ILE A 655 -18.32 10.41 -16.54
N SER A 656 -19.28 11.02 -15.85
CA SER A 656 -19.73 12.40 -16.04
C SER A 656 -19.78 13.13 -14.71
N VAL A 657 -19.26 14.34 -14.67
CA VAL A 657 -19.19 15.20 -13.47
C VAL A 657 -20.44 16.08 -13.39
N ASP A 658 -21.19 16.04 -12.29
CA ASP A 658 -22.20 17.08 -11.98
C ASP A 658 -21.58 18.14 -11.04
N PRO A 659 -21.40 19.40 -11.50
CA PRO A 659 -20.87 20.49 -10.69
C PRO A 659 -21.92 21.20 -9.82
N ASN A 660 -23.18 20.75 -9.80
CA ASN A 660 -24.28 21.39 -9.04
C ASN A 660 -24.99 20.43 -8.06
N ALA A 661 -24.48 19.22 -7.85
CA ALA A 661 -24.96 18.35 -6.79
C ALA A 661 -24.83 19.05 -5.42
N SER A 662 -25.76 18.80 -4.50
CA SER A 662 -25.88 19.61 -3.28
C SER A 662 -24.84 19.25 -2.21
N GLY A 663 -23.63 19.78 -2.39
CA GLY A 663 -22.46 19.63 -1.52
C GLY A 663 -21.38 20.67 -1.83
N SER A 664 -20.18 20.48 -1.30
CA SER A 664 -19.01 21.37 -1.48
C SER A 664 -17.99 20.86 -2.49
N GLY A 665 -18.31 19.80 -3.25
CA GLY A 665 -17.48 19.25 -4.31
C GLY A 665 -18.32 18.59 -5.41
N ALA A 666 -17.65 18.10 -6.43
CA ALA A 666 -18.24 17.37 -7.54
C ALA A 666 -18.92 16.06 -7.09
N THR A 667 -19.85 15.57 -7.91
CA THR A 667 -20.26 14.15 -7.87
C THR A 667 -20.10 13.52 -9.24
N PHE A 668 -19.43 12.37 -9.29
CA PHE A 668 -19.32 11.55 -10.49
C PHE A 668 -20.59 10.71 -10.69
N SER A 669 -20.88 10.39 -11.95
CA SER A 669 -21.98 9.51 -12.35
C SER A 669 -21.58 8.76 -13.61
N GLU A 670 -21.77 7.45 -13.65
CA GLU A 670 -21.48 6.66 -14.85
C GLU A 670 -22.75 6.38 -15.66
N SER A 671 -22.61 6.33 -16.98
CA SER A 671 -23.66 5.86 -17.88
C SER A 671 -23.12 4.94 -18.97
N GLY A 672 -23.85 3.86 -19.27
CA GLY A 672 -23.50 2.91 -20.34
C GLY A 672 -22.48 1.82 -19.98
N GLY A 673 -21.94 1.84 -18.75
CA GLY A 673 -20.97 0.85 -18.25
C GLY A 673 -21.43 -0.59 -18.27
N GLN A 674 -20.45 -1.50 -18.18
CA GLN A 674 -20.65 -2.93 -18.10
C GLN A 674 -19.87 -3.51 -16.93
N TYR A 675 -20.58 -3.84 -15.86
CA TYR A 675 -20.12 -4.71 -14.79
C TYR A 675 -19.54 -6.00 -15.35
N THR A 676 -18.28 -6.26 -15.05
CA THR A 676 -17.51 -7.40 -15.51
C THR A 676 -16.79 -8.05 -14.32
N TYR A 677 -16.20 -9.22 -14.55
CA TYR A 677 -15.24 -9.83 -13.63
C TYR A 677 -13.92 -9.95 -14.35
N TYR A 678 -12.81 -9.67 -13.67
CA TYR A 678 -11.46 -9.89 -14.16
C TYR A 678 -10.53 -10.29 -13.02
N GLN A 679 -9.32 -10.70 -13.37
CA GLN A 679 -8.30 -11.00 -12.37
C GLN A 679 -7.41 -9.78 -12.15
N ASP A 680 -7.17 -9.46 -10.89
CA ASP A 680 -6.25 -8.38 -10.47
C ASP A 680 -5.41 -8.78 -9.25
N GLY A 681 -4.43 -7.96 -8.91
CA GLY A 681 -3.42 -8.23 -7.89
C GLY A 681 -2.69 -6.98 -7.41
N GLY A 682 -1.37 -6.99 -7.54
CA GLY A 682 -0.50 -5.99 -6.92
C GLY A 682 -0.33 -6.23 -5.41
N THR A 683 0.61 -5.51 -4.79
CA THR A 683 0.62 -5.36 -3.32
C THR A 683 -0.56 -4.53 -2.84
N SER A 684 -1.23 -3.82 -3.75
CA SER A 684 -2.60 -3.28 -3.62
C SER A 684 -3.65 -4.35 -3.30
N LEU A 685 -3.51 -5.61 -3.73
CA LEU A 685 -4.35 -6.70 -3.22
C LEU A 685 -3.87 -7.18 -1.85
N ALA A 686 -2.55 -7.19 -1.62
CA ALA A 686 -1.97 -7.78 -0.43
C ALA A 686 -2.30 -7.00 0.86
N ALA A 687 -2.21 -5.67 0.83
CA ALA A 687 -2.52 -4.79 1.96
C ALA A 687 -3.97 -4.87 2.50
N PRO A 688 -5.03 -4.81 1.67
CA PRO A 688 -6.41 -5.00 2.13
C PRO A 688 -6.71 -6.44 2.57
N LEU A 689 -6.14 -7.45 1.89
CA LEU A 689 -6.23 -8.84 2.35
C LEU A 689 -5.63 -8.99 3.75
N PHE A 690 -4.45 -8.40 4.00
CA PHE A 690 -3.84 -8.41 5.33
C PHE A 690 -4.65 -7.62 6.35
N SER A 691 -5.13 -6.42 6.02
CA SER A 691 -5.99 -5.60 6.89
C SER A 691 -7.26 -6.34 7.32
N GLY A 692 -7.85 -7.12 6.42
CA GLY A 692 -8.95 -8.02 6.76
C GLY A 692 -8.55 -9.21 7.65
N VAL A 693 -7.33 -9.75 7.49
CA VAL A 693 -6.77 -10.78 8.41
C VAL A 693 -6.43 -10.20 9.79
N GLU A 694 -5.96 -8.96 9.86
CA GLU A 694 -5.71 -8.26 11.12
C GLU A 694 -7.04 -7.96 11.85
N ALA A 695 -8.10 -7.56 11.14
CA ALA A 695 -9.45 -7.45 11.71
C ALA A 695 -9.96 -8.79 12.28
N LEU A 696 -9.61 -9.92 11.66
CA LEU A 696 -9.87 -11.25 12.25
C LEU A 696 -9.01 -11.50 13.50
N ALA A 697 -7.75 -11.07 13.53
CA ALA A 697 -6.85 -11.21 14.68
C ALA A 697 -7.31 -10.37 15.89
N GLN A 698 -7.72 -9.12 15.68
CA GLN A 698 -8.34 -8.27 16.69
C GLN A 698 -9.63 -8.91 17.24
N GLN A 699 -10.48 -9.49 16.37
CA GLN A 699 -11.64 -10.26 16.81
C GLN A 699 -11.23 -11.52 17.60
N ALA A 700 -10.16 -12.22 17.19
CA ALA A 700 -9.64 -13.41 17.86
C ALA A 700 -9.15 -13.11 19.28
N ALA A 701 -8.45 -11.99 19.46
CA ALA A 701 -8.00 -11.46 20.74
C ALA A 701 -9.15 -10.98 21.65
N GLY A 702 -10.40 -11.03 21.18
CA GLY A 702 -11.60 -10.70 21.94
C GLY A 702 -12.09 -9.25 21.79
N GLY A 703 -11.67 -8.55 20.73
CA GLY A 703 -11.91 -7.11 20.55
C GLY A 703 -10.86 -6.24 21.26
N VAL A 704 -9.65 -6.77 21.42
CA VAL A 704 -8.46 -5.99 21.77
C VAL A 704 -7.80 -5.58 20.46
N ALA A 705 -7.57 -4.28 20.27
CA ALA A 705 -6.88 -3.77 19.09
C ALA A 705 -5.45 -4.31 19.04
N VAL A 706 -4.95 -4.55 17.82
CA VAL A 706 -3.54 -4.86 17.57
C VAL A 706 -2.74 -3.56 17.40
N GLY A 707 -3.39 -2.53 16.83
CA GLY A 707 -2.75 -1.25 16.52
C GLY A 707 -1.59 -1.45 15.55
N PHE A 708 -0.50 -0.72 15.76
CA PHE A 708 0.72 -0.93 14.99
C PHE A 708 1.28 -2.36 15.15
N ALA A 709 1.16 -3.18 14.10
CA ALA A 709 1.30 -4.63 14.21
C ALA A 709 2.75 -5.14 14.26
N ASN A 710 3.74 -4.39 13.76
CA ASN A 710 5.08 -4.95 13.53
C ASN A 710 5.75 -5.54 14.79
N PRO A 711 5.71 -4.91 15.98
CA PRO A 711 6.35 -5.49 17.16
C PRO A 711 5.74 -6.83 17.61
N VAL A 712 4.47 -7.11 17.27
CA VAL A 712 3.87 -8.44 17.48
C VAL A 712 4.14 -9.39 16.31
N LEU A 713 4.12 -8.94 15.05
CA LEU A 713 4.47 -9.77 13.89
C LEU A 713 5.91 -10.31 13.98
N TYR A 714 6.87 -9.47 14.38
CA TYR A 714 8.26 -9.88 14.54
C TYR A 714 8.46 -10.83 15.74
N LYS A 715 7.56 -10.80 16.73
CA LYS A 715 7.50 -11.81 17.80
C LYS A 715 7.02 -13.19 17.32
N LEU A 716 6.30 -13.26 16.19
CA LEU A 716 5.90 -14.53 15.55
C LEU A 716 7.04 -15.21 14.79
N ASN A 717 8.23 -14.60 14.70
CA ASN A 717 9.38 -15.15 13.99
C ASN A 717 9.70 -16.60 14.42
N GLY A 718 9.77 -17.52 13.45
CA GLY A 718 10.06 -18.94 13.69
C GLY A 718 8.92 -19.74 14.35
N THR A 719 7.72 -19.15 14.50
CA THR A 719 6.52 -19.86 14.94
C THR A 719 5.72 -20.38 13.73
N SER A 720 4.87 -21.39 13.93
CA SER A 720 3.91 -21.84 12.90
C SER A 720 2.65 -20.96 12.81
N ALA A 721 2.74 -19.69 13.23
CA ALA A 721 1.71 -18.68 12.98
C ALA A 721 1.85 -18.08 11.57
N LEU A 722 3.01 -18.23 10.93
CA LEU A 722 3.32 -17.72 9.60
C LEU A 722 3.80 -18.84 8.67
N HIS A 723 3.61 -18.65 7.36
CA HIS A 723 4.20 -19.43 6.29
C HIS A 723 5.50 -18.74 5.86
N ASP A 724 6.63 -19.31 6.27
CA ASP A 724 7.99 -18.94 5.84
C ASP A 724 8.16 -19.28 4.34
N ILE A 725 8.27 -18.25 3.48
CA ILE A 725 8.16 -18.39 2.03
C ILE A 725 9.51 -18.80 1.43
N GLN A 726 9.61 -20.09 1.09
CA GLN A 726 10.83 -20.71 0.53
C GLN A 726 10.52 -21.43 -0.79
N GLY A 727 9.39 -21.07 -1.42
CA GLY A 727 8.82 -21.79 -2.56
C GLY A 727 9.74 -21.74 -3.79
N PRO A 728 10.02 -22.87 -4.47
CA PRO A 728 10.76 -22.85 -5.73
C PRO A 728 9.91 -22.22 -6.84
N PRO A 729 10.54 -21.60 -7.86
CA PRO A 729 9.85 -20.81 -8.89
C PRO A 729 8.74 -21.57 -9.61
N ALA A 730 7.51 -21.06 -9.47
CA ALA A 730 6.36 -21.48 -10.24
C ALA A 730 6.42 -20.95 -11.69
N ARG A 731 5.60 -21.53 -12.57
CA ARG A 731 5.52 -21.16 -13.99
C ARG A 731 4.11 -21.30 -14.51
N LEU A 732 3.74 -20.40 -15.42
CA LEU A 732 2.42 -20.29 -16.01
C LEU A 732 2.53 -20.19 -17.53
N GLY A 733 1.59 -20.82 -18.24
CA GLY A 733 1.43 -20.66 -19.69
C GLY A 733 0.28 -19.71 -19.98
N TYR A 734 0.60 -18.52 -20.48
CA TYR A 734 -0.40 -17.55 -20.94
C TYR A 734 -0.69 -17.79 -22.43
N GLU A 735 -1.87 -18.32 -22.75
CA GLU A 735 -2.31 -18.55 -24.12
C GLU A 735 -3.18 -17.38 -24.63
N PRO A 736 -2.70 -16.54 -25.58
CA PRO A 736 -3.48 -15.43 -26.15
C PRO A 736 -4.69 -15.86 -27.00
N ALA A 737 -5.06 -17.15 -26.97
CA ALA A 737 -6.03 -17.76 -27.86
C ALA A 737 -7.38 -18.04 -27.20
N GLN A 738 -8.08 -16.97 -26.76
CA GLN A 738 -9.27 -16.51 -27.50
C GLN A 738 -10.08 -15.34 -26.87
N GLU A 739 -9.89 -14.97 -25.61
CA GLU A 739 -10.68 -13.89 -24.95
C GLU A 739 -9.94 -12.58 -24.62
N THR A 740 -8.66 -12.41 -24.99
CA THR A 740 -7.96 -11.10 -24.91
C THR A 740 -7.61 -10.50 -26.30
N TRP A 741 -7.00 -9.31 -26.31
CA TRP A 741 -6.99 -8.37 -27.44
C TRP A 741 -5.86 -8.59 -28.46
N ASP A 742 -6.24 -8.54 -29.74
CA ASP A 742 -5.43 -8.70 -30.97
C ASP A 742 -4.78 -10.08 -31.22
N GLN A 743 -5.05 -10.64 -32.41
CA GLN A 743 -4.47 -11.89 -32.91
C GLN A 743 -3.07 -11.71 -33.53
N SER A 744 -2.48 -10.51 -33.43
CA SER A 744 -1.07 -10.27 -33.76
C SER A 744 -0.10 -10.62 -32.61
N GLN A 745 -0.61 -10.76 -31.37
CA GLN A 745 0.24 -10.99 -30.20
C GLN A 745 0.78 -12.43 -30.14
N THR A 746 2.01 -12.54 -29.67
CA THR A 746 2.74 -13.81 -29.57
C THR A 746 2.54 -14.43 -28.18
N PRO A 747 2.27 -15.75 -28.08
CA PRO A 747 2.35 -16.53 -26.83
C PRO A 747 3.45 -16.12 -25.85
N VAL A 748 3.14 -16.09 -24.55
CA VAL A 748 4.13 -15.87 -23.48
C VAL A 748 4.04 -16.97 -22.42
N MET A 749 5.17 -17.26 -21.78
CA MET A 749 5.25 -18.06 -20.55
C MET A 749 5.68 -17.11 -19.43
N ILE A 750 4.94 -17.10 -18.34
CA ILE A 750 5.32 -16.35 -17.13
C ILE A 750 6.12 -17.30 -16.23
N GLN A 751 7.24 -16.81 -15.69
CA GLN A 751 7.99 -17.45 -14.62
C GLN A 751 7.90 -16.54 -13.39
N MET A 752 7.34 -17.09 -12.31
CA MET A 752 7.23 -16.46 -10.99
C MET A 752 8.52 -16.68 -10.17
N ASP A 753 8.67 -16.02 -9.02
CA ASP A 753 9.90 -16.01 -8.19
C ASP A 753 11.14 -15.62 -9.01
N ALA A 754 10.95 -14.61 -9.88
CA ALA A 754 11.87 -14.18 -10.91
C ALA A 754 12.18 -12.68 -10.88
N ASP A 755 11.95 -12.04 -9.72
CA ASP A 755 12.17 -10.61 -9.48
C ASP A 755 13.57 -10.11 -9.89
N THR A 756 13.69 -8.80 -10.13
CA THR A 756 14.92 -8.09 -10.50
C THR A 756 16.12 -8.40 -9.59
N SER A 757 15.98 -8.25 -8.28
CA SER A 757 17.07 -8.48 -7.32
C SER A 757 16.64 -9.09 -5.97
N LEU A 758 15.39 -8.88 -5.53
CA LEU A 758 14.81 -9.34 -4.26
C LEU A 758 14.53 -10.85 -4.30
N LYS A 759 14.80 -11.63 -3.24
CA LYS A 759 14.78 -13.10 -3.31
C LYS A 759 14.23 -13.77 -2.06
N ALA A 760 13.27 -14.67 -2.23
CA ALA A 760 12.69 -15.43 -1.12
C ALA A 760 13.75 -16.34 -0.46
N THR A 761 13.92 -16.27 0.87
CA THR A 761 14.90 -17.08 1.61
C THR A 761 14.41 -17.46 3.01
N PRO A 762 14.89 -18.60 3.58
CA PRO A 762 14.40 -19.09 4.88
C PRO A 762 14.54 -18.07 6.04
N GLY A 763 13.40 -17.57 6.53
CA GLY A 763 13.32 -16.79 7.78
C GLY A 763 12.78 -15.37 7.63
N TYR A 764 13.62 -14.41 7.23
CA TYR A 764 13.21 -13.08 6.76
C TYR A 764 13.94 -12.82 5.45
N ASP A 765 13.24 -12.28 4.46
CA ASP A 765 13.80 -11.85 3.18
C ASP A 765 13.23 -10.52 2.68
N ASP A 766 13.85 -10.00 1.63
CA ASP A 766 13.63 -8.69 1.02
C ASP A 766 12.47 -8.64 0.00
N ILE A 767 11.62 -9.67 -0.04
CA ILE A 767 10.47 -9.77 -0.98
C ILE A 767 9.17 -10.22 -0.30
N THR A 768 9.27 -11.00 0.78
CA THR A 768 8.13 -11.50 1.57
C THR A 768 8.20 -11.20 3.06
N GLY A 769 9.30 -10.62 3.56
CA GLY A 769 9.38 -10.13 4.93
C GLY A 769 9.32 -11.27 5.94
N LYS A 770 8.26 -11.33 6.76
CA LYS A 770 7.99 -12.49 7.64
C LYS A 770 7.22 -13.64 6.99
N GLY A 771 6.91 -13.55 5.70
CA GLY A 771 6.06 -14.48 4.96
C GLY A 771 4.57 -14.20 5.16
N SER A 772 3.69 -15.20 4.95
CA SER A 772 2.23 -14.99 4.99
C SER A 772 1.52 -15.52 6.25
N PRO A 773 0.32 -15.05 6.62
CA PRO A 773 -0.46 -15.58 7.74
C PRO A 773 -0.87 -17.06 7.56
N ALA A 774 -0.35 -17.94 8.41
CA ALA A 774 -0.72 -19.36 8.39
C ALA A 774 -2.00 -19.64 9.21
N PRO A 775 -2.63 -20.83 9.10
CA PRO A 775 -3.76 -21.23 9.95
C PRO A 775 -3.51 -21.17 11.47
N GLY A 776 -2.24 -21.06 11.90
CA GLY A 776 -1.87 -20.80 13.29
C GLY A 776 -2.08 -19.34 13.74
N PHE A 777 -2.07 -18.36 12.83
CA PHE A 777 -2.09 -16.91 13.12
C PHE A 777 -3.24 -16.50 14.03
N LEU A 778 -4.48 -16.75 13.60
CA LEU A 778 -5.69 -16.40 14.36
C LEU A 778 -5.84 -17.21 15.65
N THR A 779 -5.21 -18.39 15.73
CA THR A 779 -5.15 -19.16 16.98
C THR A 779 -4.16 -18.53 17.96
N TRP A 780 -3.03 -18.00 17.46
CA TRP A 780 -2.03 -17.34 18.29
C TRP A 780 -2.60 -16.10 18.98
N PHE A 781 -3.26 -15.18 18.26
CA PHE A 781 -3.86 -13.97 18.84
C PHE A 781 -4.99 -14.27 19.85
N LYS A 782 -5.76 -15.33 19.60
CA LYS A 782 -6.79 -15.82 20.52
C LYS A 782 -6.22 -16.37 21.83
N ASP A 783 -5.10 -17.08 21.76
CA ASP A 783 -4.45 -17.66 22.94
C ASP A 783 -3.53 -16.64 23.65
N HIS A 784 -3.10 -15.58 22.94
CA HIS A 784 -2.25 -14.48 23.42
C HIS A 784 -2.89 -13.10 23.21
N PRO A 785 -4.08 -12.80 23.77
CA PRO A 785 -4.77 -11.51 23.59
C PRO A 785 -4.07 -10.32 24.30
N ASN A 786 -2.93 -10.57 24.94
CA ASN A 786 -2.03 -9.56 25.50
C ASN A 786 -0.56 -9.88 25.16
N GLY A 787 -0.33 -10.53 24.00
CA GLY A 787 0.97 -10.67 23.34
C GLY A 787 1.98 -11.61 23.97
#